data_AF-K0YQM9-F1
#
_entry.id   AF-K0YQM9-F1
#
_cell.length_a   1.000
_cell.length_b   1.000
_cell.length_c   1.000
_cell.angle_alpha   90.00
_cell.angle_beta   90.00
_cell.angle_gamma   90.00
#
_symmetry.space_group_name_H-M   'P 1'
#
loop_
_entity.id
_entity.type
_entity.pdbx_description
1 polymer ?
#
loop_
_entity_poly.entity_id
_entity_poly.type
_entity_poly.pdbx_seq_one_letter_code
_entity_poly.pdbx_strand_id
1 'polypeptide(L)'
;MDDEIVDSGHMKKGGLLDRLVAGVADAADAGAKAVNAGAEAIKAGAKKTHQAFGGEYGEVFEGNLVGEDGSYIMPDPALDEREFNEIETLAKRYEKLTSPGTLAKAGKQIGEAVPAPMKALANKAGKAAKDALNGLTEQELMANAIKAAAEGFGELEKQAAKASVSREYVISRINEGKQEQKVSSLSEICLLRAYDVAAVSANERLHHMGIALAEGGGTGAAGFWGLPANLVLSMLIYFRAVQSVAMFYGYDVKDDPSELVIASEVFKSALAPKAKVDASSEYIGKALVYAEAAVVKQTAKKGWSAMVEQGGAALAIAQIRALANGAARKAVENGGKKALEAGVFKKALTQIGQKMTLETVGKMVPVIGAGFGALFDSAQMKRILDFADLFYHKRFIVEKDQRARALAERGPEPSVSDSPAEMKEIALAPSPEQGLDSIAARLLEIGLRDGKSFVSSPACLQVALEALARGAEAETLAEIDTVLGDADAREAAHAALFGEPSESLPDNYSFTIGTSIWADPDRAPLHGSYAESISDMNGKAVEANPASEEAHSRMSSWLAENTGGKFTSAPQLDASTTLALMSAMRFKDTWINRLDDEETDMLFHAASSTPTVTMMGGFSFYEDLIREAGGTAVTWHMESGAQAVFAMPDETASIEEFIGSGSAWSLISRCRDRKGVEHPEGGIGLVVPELDLKTEGMSLDSTMKAMGVRRLFSPEAQLGSLTEADTMLDRAIQSSMLKLDPNGAEGAAFTLFACRAGALPMDPPEPVRLVFNRPFVFALFNDADAPLFVGAYTGE
;
A
#
# COMPACT_ATOMS: atom_id res chain seq x y z
N MET A 1 -20.74 -49.04 84.95
CA MET A 1 -19.49 -49.67 85.39
C MET A 1 -18.43 -49.17 84.45
N ASP A 2 -17.60 -48.34 85.04
CA ASP A 2 -16.26 -47.92 84.66
C ASP A 2 -15.38 -49.18 84.51
N ASP A 3 -14.19 -49.22 83.92
CA ASP A 3 -13.19 -48.22 83.49
C ASP A 3 -12.71 -48.64 82.06
N GLU A 4 -11.71 -48.08 81.36
CA GLU A 4 -10.40 -47.54 81.78
C GLU A 4 -9.72 -46.77 80.62
N ILE A 5 -8.89 -45.78 80.95
CA ILE A 5 -8.05 -45.00 80.02
C ILE A 5 -6.57 -45.22 80.39
N VAL A 6 -5.66 -45.53 79.45
CA VAL A 6 -4.27 -45.01 79.42
C VAL A 6 -3.67 -45.04 77.99
N ASP A 7 -3.29 -43.84 77.53
CA ASP A 7 -2.17 -43.40 76.66
C ASP A 7 -1.42 -44.34 75.68
N SER A 8 -1.16 -43.83 74.46
CA SER A 8 0.02 -44.19 73.68
C SER A 8 0.52 -43.07 72.73
N GLY A 9 1.38 -42.18 73.24
CA GLY A 9 2.69 -41.80 72.65
C GLY A 9 2.80 -41.41 71.16
N HIS A 10 3.17 -40.15 70.91
CA HIS A 10 3.64 -39.66 69.59
C HIS A 10 4.90 -40.36 69.05
N MET A 11 4.91 -40.68 67.75
CA MET A 11 6.14 -40.73 66.96
C MET A 11 5.91 -40.21 65.53
N LYS A 12 6.63 -39.16 65.14
CA LYS A 12 6.60 -38.60 63.78
C LYS A 12 7.22 -39.59 62.78
N LYS A 13 6.49 -39.88 61.70
CA LYS A 13 7.08 -40.30 60.41
C LYS A 13 6.51 -39.42 59.31
N GLY A 14 7.30 -38.45 58.85
CA GLY A 14 6.99 -37.68 57.64
C GLY A 14 6.88 -38.63 56.46
N GLY A 15 5.74 -38.61 55.79
CA GLY A 15 5.41 -39.55 54.74
C GLY A 15 6.22 -39.31 53.47
N LEU A 16 6.29 -40.35 52.63
CA LEU A 16 6.94 -40.34 51.31
C LEU A 16 6.49 -39.16 50.42
N LEU A 17 5.27 -38.67 50.65
CA LEU A 17 4.63 -37.54 49.95
C LEU A 17 5.42 -36.23 50.09
N ASP A 18 5.87 -35.83 51.28
CA ASP A 18 6.54 -34.53 51.48
C ASP A 18 7.86 -34.43 50.69
N ARG A 19 8.57 -35.57 50.55
CA ARG A 19 9.83 -35.65 49.78
C ARG A 19 9.58 -35.76 48.28
N LEU A 20 8.44 -36.31 47.87
CA LEU A 20 7.98 -36.32 46.48
C LEU A 20 7.57 -34.91 46.02
N VAL A 21 6.87 -34.15 46.86
CA VAL A 21 6.47 -32.77 46.57
C VAL A 21 7.70 -31.85 46.44
N ALA A 22 8.68 -31.97 47.35
CA ALA A 22 9.93 -31.20 47.26
C ALA A 22 10.75 -31.53 46.00
N GLY A 23 10.92 -32.82 45.67
CA GLY A 23 11.67 -33.24 44.48
C GLY A 23 11.00 -32.86 43.14
N VAL A 24 9.67 -32.77 43.11
CA VAL A 24 8.92 -32.24 41.95
C VAL A 24 9.06 -30.72 41.84
N ALA A 25 9.09 -29.99 42.95
CA ALA A 25 9.28 -28.53 42.94
C ALA A 25 10.67 -28.13 42.41
N ASP A 26 11.76 -28.75 42.89
CA ASP A 26 13.12 -28.43 42.42
C ASP A 26 13.33 -28.81 40.94
N ALA A 27 12.72 -29.92 40.48
CA ALA A 27 12.74 -30.31 39.07
C ALA A 27 11.89 -29.36 38.19
N ALA A 28 10.78 -28.84 38.72
CA ALA A 28 9.94 -27.86 38.03
C ALA A 28 10.62 -26.49 37.93
N ASP A 29 11.36 -26.02 38.94
CA ASP A 29 12.11 -24.76 38.89
C ASP A 29 13.32 -24.83 37.94
N ALA A 30 14.05 -25.95 37.94
CA ALA A 30 15.10 -26.19 36.95
C ALA A 30 14.54 -26.29 35.52
N GLY A 31 13.39 -26.96 35.35
CA GLY A 31 12.66 -27.02 34.09
C GLY A 31 12.16 -25.65 33.63
N ALA A 32 11.57 -24.85 34.52
CA ALA A 32 11.08 -23.50 34.24
C ALA A 32 12.20 -22.54 33.83
N LYS A 33 13.39 -22.64 34.45
CA LYS A 33 14.57 -21.84 34.06
C LYS A 33 15.09 -22.23 32.67
N ALA A 34 15.10 -23.53 32.33
CA ALA A 34 15.47 -23.98 30.98
C ALA A 34 14.42 -23.60 29.92
N VAL A 35 13.13 -23.69 30.26
CA VAL A 35 12.02 -23.29 29.39
C VAL A 35 11.99 -21.77 29.17
N ASN A 36 12.20 -20.96 30.21
CA ASN A 36 12.25 -19.49 30.07
C ASN A 36 13.47 -19.04 29.24
N ALA A 37 14.64 -19.66 29.41
CA ALA A 37 15.80 -19.38 28.56
C ALA A 37 15.54 -19.75 27.08
N GLY A 38 14.75 -20.80 26.82
CA GLY A 38 14.29 -21.15 25.47
C GLY A 38 13.21 -20.19 24.94
N ALA A 39 12.27 -19.77 25.78
CA ALA A 39 11.17 -18.88 25.41
C ALA A 39 11.66 -17.47 25.06
N GLU A 40 12.64 -16.93 25.79
CA GLU A 40 13.28 -15.64 25.46
C GLU A 40 14.01 -15.70 24.11
N ALA A 41 14.74 -16.79 23.84
CA ALA A 41 15.40 -16.98 22.54
C ALA A 41 14.40 -17.08 21.36
N ILE A 42 13.22 -17.67 21.60
CA ILE A 42 12.14 -17.78 20.61
C ILE A 42 11.39 -16.45 20.43
N LYS A 43 11.10 -15.70 21.52
CA LYS A 43 10.49 -14.36 21.45
C LYS A 43 11.37 -13.37 20.72
N ALA A 44 12.68 -13.37 21.00
CA ALA A 44 13.65 -12.55 20.26
C ALA A 44 13.69 -12.91 18.76
N GLY A 45 13.56 -14.20 18.42
CA GLY A 45 13.46 -14.66 17.03
C GLY A 45 12.18 -14.20 16.32
N ALA A 46 11.02 -14.31 16.97
CA ALA A 46 9.73 -13.95 16.38
C ALA A 46 9.56 -12.44 16.15
N LYS A 47 9.94 -11.59 17.13
CA LYS A 47 9.91 -10.12 16.98
C LYS A 47 10.77 -9.67 15.79
N LYS A 48 11.98 -10.24 15.68
CA LYS A 48 12.89 -10.00 14.56
C LYS A 48 12.28 -10.43 13.22
N THR A 49 11.55 -11.54 13.17
CA THR A 49 10.96 -12.03 11.91
C THR A 49 9.77 -11.19 11.43
N HIS A 50 8.98 -10.59 12.33
CA HIS A 50 7.90 -9.67 11.93
C HIS A 50 8.44 -8.35 11.38
N GLN A 51 9.41 -7.75 12.09
CA GLN A 51 10.14 -6.56 11.63
C GLN A 51 10.85 -6.85 10.29
N ALA A 52 11.39 -8.07 10.11
CA ALA A 52 12.09 -8.48 8.90
C ALA A 52 11.29 -8.38 7.61
N PHE A 53 9.97 -8.29 7.65
CA PHE A 53 9.13 -8.49 6.46
C PHE A 53 8.10 -7.40 6.14
N GLY A 54 8.40 -6.15 6.51
CA GLY A 54 7.66 -4.99 5.99
C GLY A 54 6.95 -4.14 7.02
N GLY A 55 7.09 -4.41 8.33
CA GLY A 55 6.74 -3.44 9.35
C GLY A 55 7.66 -2.22 9.22
N GLU A 56 7.08 -1.06 8.91
CA GLU A 56 7.74 0.23 9.02
C GLU A 56 7.53 0.74 10.45
N TYR A 57 8.59 1.29 11.01
CA TYR A 57 8.67 1.77 12.38
C TYR A 57 8.55 3.29 12.35
N GLY A 58 7.83 3.86 13.33
CA GLY A 58 7.97 5.27 13.69
C GLY A 58 9.27 5.57 14.47
N GLU A 59 10.08 4.54 14.77
CA GLU A 59 11.38 4.67 15.44
C GLU A 59 12.35 5.51 14.59
N VAL A 60 12.56 6.75 15.02
CA VAL A 60 13.75 7.54 14.66
C VAL A 60 14.96 6.84 15.29
N PHE A 61 15.78 6.20 14.47
CA PHE A 61 17.01 5.56 14.94
C PHE A 61 18.05 6.63 15.31
N GLU A 62 18.39 6.77 16.59
CA GLU A 62 19.50 7.62 17.03
C GLU A 62 20.85 7.05 16.55
N GLY A 63 21.33 7.55 15.41
CA GLY A 63 22.67 7.30 14.91
C GLY A 63 23.73 8.05 15.71
N ASN A 64 24.92 7.46 15.87
CA ASN A 64 26.07 8.10 16.53
C ASN A 64 27.16 8.53 15.54
N LEU A 65 26.77 8.70 14.27
CA LEU A 65 27.64 9.07 13.16
C LEU A 65 27.64 10.57 12.85
N VAL A 66 27.01 11.39 13.68
CA VAL A 66 27.06 12.86 13.59
C VAL A 66 27.85 13.40 14.79
N GLY A 67 28.82 14.27 14.54
CA GLY A 67 29.67 14.89 15.55
C GLY A 67 29.01 16.09 16.24
N GLU A 68 29.64 16.61 17.29
CA GLU A 68 29.19 17.80 18.04
C GLU A 68 29.09 19.08 17.17
N ASP A 69 29.76 19.10 16.01
CA ASP A 69 29.72 20.19 15.03
C ASP A 69 28.60 20.02 13.97
N GLY A 70 27.78 18.97 14.08
CA GLY A 70 26.72 18.66 13.11
C GLY A 70 27.23 18.04 11.81
N SER A 71 28.48 17.59 11.73
CA SER A 71 29.05 16.93 10.54
C SER A 71 29.10 15.40 10.69
N TYR A 72 29.12 14.67 9.57
CA TYR A 72 29.26 13.20 9.62
C TYR A 72 30.67 12.77 10.04
N ILE A 73 30.74 11.86 11.01
CA ILE A 73 31.98 11.23 11.50
C ILE A 73 32.47 10.24 10.43
N MET A 74 33.42 10.70 9.62
CA MET A 74 33.98 9.93 8.52
C MET A 74 34.93 8.81 9.01
N PRO A 75 34.87 7.60 8.45
CA PRO A 75 35.87 6.57 8.73
C PRO A 75 37.25 7.01 8.23
N ASP A 76 38.26 7.02 9.10
CA ASP A 76 39.66 7.28 8.74
C ASP A 76 40.56 6.05 9.02
N PRO A 77 41.26 5.50 8.02
CA PRO A 77 41.03 5.72 6.59
C PRO A 77 39.66 5.16 6.16
N ALA A 78 39.08 5.75 5.11
CA ALA A 78 37.76 5.34 4.60
C ALA A 78 37.67 3.84 4.27
N LEU A 79 38.78 3.29 3.77
CA LEU A 79 39.01 1.86 3.58
C LEU A 79 40.28 1.45 4.33
N ASP A 80 40.20 0.40 5.15
CA ASP A 80 41.36 -0.17 5.83
C ASP A 80 42.02 -1.33 5.06
N GLU A 81 43.14 -1.83 5.56
CA GLU A 81 43.89 -2.92 4.91
C GLU A 81 43.11 -4.24 4.82
N ARG A 82 42.17 -4.50 5.73
CA ARG A 82 41.31 -5.68 5.69
C ARG A 82 40.26 -5.54 4.60
N GLU A 83 39.61 -4.39 4.48
CA GLU A 83 38.64 -4.11 3.40
C GLU A 83 39.30 -4.23 2.02
N PHE A 84 40.55 -3.78 1.84
CA PHE A 84 41.29 -4.03 0.60
C PHE A 84 41.57 -5.53 0.34
N ASN A 85 42.00 -6.29 1.37
CA ASN A 85 42.28 -7.72 1.26
C ASN A 85 41.01 -8.58 0.99
N GLU A 86 39.83 -8.08 1.36
CA GLU A 86 38.56 -8.75 1.06
C GLU A 86 38.24 -8.75 -0.44
N ILE A 87 38.66 -7.74 -1.22
CA ILE A 87 38.42 -7.66 -2.68
C ILE A 87 38.94 -8.90 -3.42
N GLU A 88 40.17 -9.34 -3.10
CA GLU A 88 40.74 -10.57 -3.68
C GLU A 88 40.03 -11.83 -3.18
N THR A 89 39.64 -11.83 -1.90
CA THR A 89 38.97 -12.97 -1.25
C THR A 89 37.59 -13.20 -1.85
N LEU A 90 36.87 -12.13 -2.19
CA LEU A 90 35.57 -12.16 -2.88
C LEU A 90 35.70 -12.66 -4.32
N ALA A 91 36.72 -12.22 -5.06
CA ALA A 91 37.01 -12.76 -6.40
C ALA A 91 37.28 -14.28 -6.36
N LYS A 92 38.14 -14.75 -5.43
CA LYS A 92 38.42 -16.18 -5.23
C LYS A 92 37.17 -16.98 -4.79
N ARG A 93 36.27 -16.39 -3.99
CA ARG A 93 34.96 -16.99 -3.64
C ARG A 93 34.05 -17.10 -4.87
N TYR A 94 34.03 -16.10 -5.75
CA TYR A 94 33.25 -16.12 -6.99
C TYR A 94 33.73 -17.18 -7.98
N GLU A 95 35.04 -17.28 -8.21
CA GLU A 95 35.64 -18.35 -9.02
C GLU A 95 35.24 -19.74 -8.49
N LYS A 96 35.30 -19.93 -7.17
CA LYS A 96 34.86 -21.18 -6.54
C LYS A 96 33.37 -21.47 -6.74
N LEU A 97 32.51 -20.45 -6.64
CA LEU A 97 31.06 -20.56 -6.82
C LEU A 97 30.66 -20.92 -8.27
N THR A 98 31.42 -20.41 -9.24
CA THR A 98 31.20 -20.62 -10.68
C THR A 98 31.91 -21.85 -11.24
N SER A 99 32.97 -22.34 -10.58
CA SER A 99 33.69 -23.55 -11.01
C SER A 99 32.84 -24.84 -10.99
N PRO A 100 33.10 -25.80 -11.90
CA PRO A 100 32.48 -27.13 -11.85
C PRO A 100 32.85 -27.89 -10.56
N GLY A 101 31.84 -28.28 -9.78
CA GLY A 101 32.07 -28.89 -8.46
C GLY A 101 32.78 -30.25 -8.49
N THR A 102 33.61 -30.52 -7.48
CA THR A 102 34.38 -31.76 -7.32
C THR A 102 33.53 -33.03 -7.26
N LEU A 103 32.27 -32.94 -6.84
CA LEU A 103 31.31 -34.05 -6.87
C LEU A 103 31.02 -34.59 -8.29
N ALA A 104 31.18 -33.77 -9.33
CA ALA A 104 31.11 -34.24 -10.72
C ALA A 104 32.28 -35.18 -11.09
N LYS A 105 33.38 -35.18 -10.33
CA LYS A 105 34.50 -36.14 -10.46
C LYS A 105 34.34 -37.36 -9.55
N ALA A 106 33.47 -37.30 -8.53
CA ALA A 106 33.24 -38.38 -7.56
C ALA A 106 32.00 -39.24 -7.91
N GLY A 107 31.71 -39.43 -9.21
CA GLY A 107 30.47 -40.02 -9.72
C GLY A 107 30.24 -41.53 -9.49
N LYS A 108 30.98 -42.19 -8.58
CA LYS A 108 30.81 -43.60 -8.21
C LYS A 108 31.29 -43.87 -6.78
N GLN A 109 30.42 -43.77 -5.75
CA GLN A 109 30.44 -44.69 -4.59
C GLN A 109 29.36 -44.53 -3.49
N ILE A 110 28.44 -43.55 -3.53
CA ILE A 110 27.42 -43.42 -2.47
C ILE A 110 26.05 -43.95 -2.95
N GLY A 111 25.86 -45.27 -2.84
CA GLY A 111 24.58 -45.94 -3.12
C GLY A 111 23.78 -46.37 -1.88
N GLU A 112 24.42 -46.40 -0.70
CA GLU A 112 23.98 -47.22 0.45
C GLU A 112 24.05 -46.47 1.80
N ALA A 113 23.29 -45.37 1.95
CA ALA A 113 22.99 -44.77 3.26
C ALA A 113 21.73 -43.89 3.23
N VAL A 114 20.64 -44.36 2.62
CA VAL A 114 19.33 -43.66 2.66
C VAL A 114 18.28 -44.61 3.22
N PRO A 115 17.62 -44.29 4.36
CA PRO A 115 16.59 -45.14 4.94
C PRO A 115 15.46 -45.46 3.96
N ALA A 116 14.95 -46.69 3.99
CA ALA A 116 13.88 -47.18 3.12
C ALA A 116 12.66 -46.22 2.98
N PRO A 117 12.08 -45.63 4.06
CA PRO A 117 10.96 -44.69 3.90
C PRO A 117 11.32 -43.43 3.11
N MET A 118 12.56 -42.94 3.26
CA MET A 118 13.04 -41.72 2.59
C MET A 118 13.32 -41.98 1.09
N LYS A 119 13.78 -43.19 0.74
CA LYS A 119 13.96 -43.64 -0.64
C LYS A 119 12.62 -43.86 -1.36
N ALA A 120 11.59 -44.33 -0.64
CA ALA A 120 10.22 -44.42 -1.14
C ALA A 120 9.60 -43.04 -1.38
N LEU A 121 9.82 -42.08 -0.47
CA LEU A 121 9.36 -40.70 -0.61
C LEU A 121 9.94 -40.03 -1.87
N ALA A 122 11.27 -40.12 -2.05
CA ALA A 122 11.97 -39.55 -3.21
C ALA A 122 11.50 -40.13 -4.56
N ASN A 123 11.31 -41.45 -4.65
CA ASN A 123 10.80 -42.09 -5.87
C ASN A 123 9.34 -41.71 -6.17
N LYS A 124 8.51 -41.54 -5.14
CA LYS A 124 7.10 -41.14 -5.28
C LYS A 124 6.99 -39.67 -5.73
N ALA A 125 7.85 -38.80 -5.18
CA ALA A 125 7.99 -37.42 -5.62
C ALA A 125 8.51 -37.34 -7.07
N GLY A 126 9.65 -37.96 -7.39
CA GLY A 126 10.21 -37.92 -8.74
C GLY A 126 9.26 -38.42 -9.83
N LYS A 127 8.39 -39.38 -9.52
CA LYS A 127 7.32 -39.82 -10.43
C LYS A 127 6.21 -38.77 -10.56
N ALA A 128 5.66 -38.24 -9.46
CA ALA A 128 4.60 -37.25 -9.51
C ALA A 128 5.03 -35.93 -10.18
N ALA A 129 6.30 -35.52 -10.05
CA ALA A 129 6.86 -34.38 -10.80
C ALA A 129 6.80 -34.62 -12.31
N LYS A 130 7.23 -35.81 -12.72
CA LYS A 130 7.29 -36.22 -14.12
C LYS A 130 5.90 -36.38 -14.72
N ASP A 131 4.97 -36.94 -13.95
CA ASP A 131 3.57 -37.09 -14.35
C ASP A 131 2.84 -35.73 -14.42
N ALA A 132 3.20 -34.74 -13.59
CA ALA A 132 2.67 -33.37 -13.68
C ALA A 132 3.27 -32.55 -14.84
N LEU A 133 4.51 -32.83 -15.24
CA LEU A 133 5.19 -32.20 -16.38
C LEU A 133 4.92 -32.92 -17.73
N ASN A 134 4.31 -34.12 -17.72
CA ASN A 134 3.99 -34.88 -18.92
C ASN A 134 2.86 -34.21 -19.71
N GLY A 135 3.22 -33.42 -20.72
CA GLY A 135 2.28 -32.80 -21.66
C GLY A 135 2.58 -31.33 -22.00
N LEU A 136 3.53 -30.69 -21.31
CA LEU A 136 3.93 -29.30 -21.53
C LEU A 136 5.31 -29.21 -22.16
N THR A 137 5.47 -28.38 -23.20
CA THR A 137 6.78 -28.00 -23.74
C THR A 137 7.46 -26.90 -22.92
N GLU A 138 8.77 -26.69 -23.13
CA GLU A 138 9.53 -25.56 -22.55
C GLU A 138 8.85 -24.21 -22.86
N GLN A 139 8.32 -24.06 -24.07
CA GLN A 139 7.70 -22.83 -24.56
C GLN A 139 6.32 -22.60 -23.95
N GLU A 140 5.48 -23.63 -23.84
CA GLU A 140 4.15 -23.50 -23.23
C GLU A 140 4.23 -23.23 -21.72
N LEU A 141 5.12 -23.93 -21.01
CA LEU A 141 5.33 -23.69 -19.58
C LEU A 141 5.80 -22.26 -19.31
N MET A 142 6.71 -21.73 -20.16
CA MET A 142 7.20 -20.37 -20.01
C MET A 142 6.20 -19.30 -20.48
N ALA A 143 5.44 -19.55 -21.56
CA ALA A 143 4.36 -18.66 -21.98
C ALA A 143 3.29 -18.55 -20.89
N ASN A 144 2.89 -19.67 -20.29
CA ASN A 144 1.95 -19.69 -19.17
C ASN A 144 2.52 -19.07 -17.89
N ALA A 145 3.84 -19.15 -17.65
CA ALA A 145 4.47 -18.46 -16.53
C ALA A 145 4.50 -16.93 -16.76
N ILE A 146 4.84 -16.47 -17.98
CA ILE A 146 4.78 -15.04 -18.33
C ILE A 146 3.33 -14.51 -18.27
N LYS A 147 2.35 -15.35 -18.65
CA LYS A 147 0.91 -15.06 -18.51
C LYS A 147 0.50 -14.92 -17.05
N ALA A 148 0.85 -15.89 -16.19
CA ALA A 148 0.61 -15.82 -14.75
C ALA A 148 1.30 -14.62 -14.09
N ALA A 149 2.50 -14.25 -14.55
CA ALA A 149 3.24 -13.06 -14.12
C ALA A 149 2.68 -11.74 -14.68
N ALA A 150 1.70 -11.78 -15.59
CA ALA A 150 1.05 -10.60 -16.15
C ALA A 150 -0.38 -10.42 -15.62
N GLU A 151 -1.13 -11.52 -15.49
CA GLU A 151 -2.53 -11.53 -15.04
C GLU A 151 -2.66 -11.71 -13.52
N GLY A 152 -1.66 -12.32 -12.86
CA GLY A 152 -1.67 -12.63 -11.43
C GLY A 152 -0.55 -11.96 -10.62
N PHE A 153 0.12 -10.94 -11.15
CA PHE A 153 1.30 -10.35 -10.50
C PHE A 153 0.99 -9.85 -9.08
N GLY A 154 -0.12 -9.14 -8.86
CA GLY A 154 -0.48 -8.63 -7.54
C GLY A 154 -0.72 -9.73 -6.49
N GLU A 155 -1.26 -10.88 -6.89
CA GLU A 155 -1.44 -12.03 -5.98
C GLU A 155 -0.10 -12.73 -5.68
N LEU A 156 0.76 -12.86 -6.69
CA LEU A 156 2.13 -13.36 -6.52
C LEU A 156 2.95 -12.42 -5.63
N GLU A 157 2.74 -11.10 -5.76
CA GLU A 157 3.36 -10.07 -4.92
C GLU A 157 2.88 -10.16 -3.48
N LYS A 158 1.56 -10.26 -3.21
CA LYS A 158 1.01 -10.46 -1.86
C LYS A 158 1.64 -11.67 -1.15
N GLN A 159 1.97 -12.72 -1.90
CA GLN A 159 2.64 -13.91 -1.37
C GLN A 159 4.17 -13.74 -1.21
N ALA A 160 4.84 -13.04 -2.13
CA ALA A 160 6.28 -12.76 -2.07
C ALA A 160 6.67 -11.59 -1.12
N ALA A 161 5.73 -10.72 -0.78
CA ALA A 161 5.91 -9.63 0.19
C ALA A 161 6.41 -10.15 1.54
N LYS A 162 5.91 -11.32 1.96
CA LYS A 162 6.33 -12.07 3.17
C LYS A 162 7.81 -12.51 3.17
N ALA A 163 8.54 -12.26 2.08
CA ALA A 163 9.96 -12.52 1.92
C ALA A 163 10.78 -11.24 1.62
N SER A 164 10.20 -10.05 1.80
CA SER A 164 10.77 -8.74 1.43
C SER A 164 11.06 -7.86 2.66
N VAL A 165 12.27 -7.30 2.79
CA VAL A 165 12.68 -6.58 4.02
C VAL A 165 12.36 -5.09 4.04
N SER A 166 12.08 -4.52 5.22
CA SER A 166 11.93 -3.06 5.43
C SER A 166 13.28 -2.35 5.62
N ARG A 167 13.32 -1.02 5.55
CA ARG A 167 14.57 -0.24 5.76
C ARG A 167 14.94 -0.22 7.23
N GLU A 168 13.93 -0.06 8.05
CA GLU A 168 13.92 0.06 9.50
C GLU A 168 14.45 -1.25 10.10
N TYR A 169 14.04 -2.38 9.53
CA TYR A 169 14.66 -3.67 9.85
C TYR A 169 16.15 -3.70 9.54
N VAL A 170 16.55 -3.28 8.33
CA VAL A 170 17.95 -3.29 7.93
C VAL A 170 18.78 -2.38 8.83
N ILE A 171 18.30 -1.17 9.13
CA ILE A 171 18.91 -0.22 10.07
C ILE A 171 19.02 -0.85 11.46
N SER A 172 17.92 -1.40 11.98
CA SER A 172 17.89 -2.11 13.27
C SER A 172 18.91 -3.24 13.34
N ARG A 173 18.94 -4.16 12.37
CA ARG A 173 19.89 -5.29 12.36
C ARG A 173 21.35 -4.87 12.13
N ILE A 174 21.58 -3.81 11.36
CA ILE A 174 22.90 -3.19 11.25
C ILE A 174 23.30 -2.61 12.61
N ASN A 175 22.40 -1.93 13.32
CA ASN A 175 22.63 -1.36 14.65
C ASN A 175 22.77 -2.41 15.76
N GLU A 176 22.19 -3.60 15.61
CA GLU A 176 22.49 -4.78 16.46
C GLU A 176 23.89 -5.37 16.22
N GLY A 177 24.57 -4.96 15.14
CA GLY A 177 25.93 -5.35 14.82
C GLY A 177 26.94 -4.97 15.91
N LYS A 178 28.07 -5.71 15.94
CA LYS A 178 29.11 -5.57 16.98
C LYS A 178 29.92 -4.28 16.88
N GLN A 179 29.84 -3.56 15.77
CA GLN A 179 30.54 -2.29 15.59
C GLN A 179 29.91 -1.21 16.48
N GLU A 180 30.72 -0.28 16.96
CA GLU A 180 30.29 0.81 17.85
C GLU A 180 29.42 1.83 17.11
N GLN A 181 29.64 1.96 15.79
CA GLN A 181 28.93 2.87 14.90
C GLN A 181 27.48 2.40 14.63
N LYS A 182 26.53 3.31 14.83
CA LYS A 182 25.09 3.13 14.63
C LYS A 182 24.59 4.16 13.63
N VAL A 183 23.77 3.72 12.69
CA VAL A 183 23.22 4.52 11.59
C VAL A 183 21.79 4.96 11.91
N SER A 184 21.47 6.21 11.57
CA SER A 184 20.09 6.74 11.55
C SER A 184 19.35 6.34 10.25
N SER A 185 20.08 6.16 9.16
CA SER A 185 19.52 5.98 7.82
C SER A 185 20.25 4.92 6.98
N LEU A 186 19.57 4.42 5.94
CA LEU A 186 20.15 3.46 4.98
C LEU A 186 21.39 4.01 4.26
N SER A 187 21.45 5.33 4.06
CA SER A 187 22.54 6.01 3.36
C SER A 187 23.86 5.97 4.15
N GLU A 188 23.78 6.09 5.47
CA GLU A 188 24.92 6.08 6.40
C GLU A 188 25.61 4.73 6.54
N ILE A 189 25.01 3.63 6.06
CA ILE A 189 25.64 2.30 6.05
C ILE A 189 27.00 2.34 5.34
N CYS A 190 27.22 3.28 4.39
CA CYS A 190 28.52 3.49 3.75
C CYS A 190 29.65 4.00 4.68
N LEU A 191 29.32 4.53 5.86
CA LEU A 191 30.29 4.95 6.88
C LEU A 191 30.82 3.74 7.70
N LEU A 192 30.12 2.61 7.69
CA LEU A 192 30.47 1.39 8.42
C LEU A 192 31.57 0.57 7.72
N ARG A 193 32.27 -0.30 8.45
CA ARG A 193 33.27 -1.21 7.86
C ARG A 193 32.59 -2.34 7.09
N ALA A 194 33.08 -2.62 5.89
CA ALA A 194 32.48 -3.58 4.96
C ALA A 194 32.33 -4.98 5.55
N TYR A 195 33.28 -5.39 6.40
CA TYR A 195 33.27 -6.69 7.05
C TYR A 195 32.27 -6.81 8.21
N ASP A 196 31.86 -5.70 8.83
CA ASP A 196 30.83 -5.69 9.87
C ASP A 196 29.45 -5.76 9.22
N VAL A 197 29.24 -4.97 8.15
CA VAL A 197 28.05 -5.06 7.28
C VAL A 197 27.89 -6.48 6.70
N ALA A 198 28.98 -7.06 6.18
CA ALA A 198 28.97 -8.42 5.65
C ALA A 198 28.73 -9.49 6.74
N ALA A 199 29.17 -9.27 7.98
CA ALA A 199 28.91 -10.18 9.09
C ALA A 199 27.44 -10.17 9.51
N VAL A 200 26.81 -8.99 9.55
CA VAL A 200 25.35 -8.86 9.78
C VAL A 200 24.59 -9.55 8.64
N SER A 201 24.86 -9.17 7.39
CA SER A 201 24.24 -9.78 6.20
C SER A 201 24.37 -11.32 6.20
N ALA A 202 25.57 -11.85 6.48
CA ALA A 202 25.83 -13.30 6.58
C ALA A 202 24.95 -14.05 7.60
N ASN A 203 24.63 -13.41 8.73
CA ASN A 203 23.80 -14.01 9.78
C ASN A 203 22.30 -14.05 9.40
N GLU A 204 21.85 -13.03 8.67
CA GLU A 204 20.43 -12.81 8.36
C GLU A 204 19.93 -13.62 7.14
N ARG A 205 20.82 -13.88 6.16
CA ARG A 205 20.50 -14.42 4.82
C ARG A 205 19.63 -15.69 4.77
N LEU A 206 19.80 -16.64 5.69
CA LEU A 206 19.05 -17.91 5.67
C LEU A 206 17.96 -18.00 6.74
N HIS A 207 18.04 -17.20 7.80
CA HIS A 207 17.15 -17.34 8.95
C HIS A 207 15.74 -16.87 8.58
N HIS A 208 15.61 -15.64 8.10
CA HIS A 208 14.29 -15.02 7.94
C HIS A 208 13.52 -15.58 6.73
N MET A 209 14.16 -15.75 5.58
CA MET A 209 13.50 -16.34 4.40
C MET A 209 13.08 -17.80 4.63
N GLY A 210 13.87 -18.57 5.40
CA GLY A 210 13.57 -19.95 5.75
C GLY A 210 12.43 -20.08 6.77
N ILE A 211 12.40 -19.19 7.77
CA ILE A 211 11.38 -19.21 8.84
C ILE A 211 10.02 -18.77 8.30
N ALA A 212 9.94 -17.67 7.53
CA ALA A 212 8.68 -17.22 6.91
C ALA A 212 8.05 -18.29 5.99
N LEU A 213 8.86 -19.13 5.34
CA LEU A 213 8.40 -20.26 4.52
C LEU A 213 8.12 -21.55 5.33
N ALA A 214 8.79 -21.76 6.47
CA ALA A 214 8.57 -22.92 7.33
C ALA A 214 7.33 -22.77 8.23
N GLU A 215 7.06 -21.55 8.71
CA GLU A 215 5.88 -21.21 9.51
C GLU A 215 4.62 -21.07 8.65
N GLY A 216 4.77 -20.82 7.34
CA GLY A 216 3.70 -20.81 6.33
C GLY A 216 3.06 -22.19 6.00
N GLY A 217 3.11 -23.16 6.91
CA GLY A 217 2.63 -24.54 6.71
C GLY A 217 1.11 -24.74 6.61
N GLY A 218 0.32 -23.69 6.36
CA GLY A 218 -1.13 -23.64 6.66
C GLY A 218 -2.11 -23.83 5.51
N THR A 219 -1.73 -23.68 4.24
CA THR A 219 -2.67 -23.68 3.09
C THR A 219 -2.74 -25.02 2.34
N GLY A 220 -2.71 -26.12 3.09
CA GLY A 220 -2.82 -27.48 2.57
C GLY A 220 -4.25 -27.90 2.17
N ALA A 221 -4.86 -27.20 1.20
CA ALA A 221 -6.08 -27.63 0.51
C ALA A 221 -5.91 -27.41 -1.01
N ALA A 222 -6.39 -28.35 -1.83
CA ALA A 222 -6.07 -28.38 -3.25
C ALA A 222 -6.78 -27.27 -4.06
N GLY A 223 -6.06 -26.55 -4.94
CA GLY A 223 -6.73 -25.76 -5.99
C GLY A 223 -5.94 -24.71 -6.79
N PHE A 224 -4.87 -24.09 -6.26
CA PHE A 224 -4.40 -22.82 -6.83
C PHE A 224 -3.45 -22.95 -8.06
N TRP A 225 -3.90 -22.39 -9.20
CA TRP A 225 -3.27 -22.10 -10.51
C TRP A 225 -2.33 -23.10 -11.23
N GLY A 226 -1.80 -24.13 -10.57
CA GLY A 226 -0.93 -25.13 -11.19
C GLY A 226 0.53 -24.68 -11.40
N LEU A 227 1.29 -25.52 -12.12
CA LEU A 227 2.76 -25.41 -12.23
C LEU A 227 3.31 -24.04 -12.67
N PRO A 228 2.69 -23.30 -13.62
CA PRO A 228 3.23 -22.01 -14.07
C PRO A 228 3.24 -20.95 -12.97
N ALA A 229 2.18 -20.83 -12.18
CA ALA A 229 2.11 -19.82 -11.11
C ALA A 229 3.12 -20.10 -9.99
N ASN A 230 3.26 -21.37 -9.58
CA ASN A 230 4.25 -21.77 -8.58
C ASN A 230 5.70 -21.49 -9.02
N LEU A 231 5.99 -21.62 -10.32
CA LEU A 231 7.29 -21.26 -10.88
C LEU A 231 7.56 -19.75 -10.76
N VAL A 232 6.58 -18.92 -11.10
CA VAL A 232 6.69 -17.45 -11.01
C VAL A 232 6.85 -16.99 -9.57
N LEU A 233 6.04 -17.52 -8.64
CA LEU A 233 6.12 -17.20 -7.22
C LEU A 233 7.51 -17.49 -6.65
N SER A 234 8.06 -18.68 -6.93
CA SER A 234 9.42 -19.04 -6.52
C SER A 234 10.46 -18.07 -7.09
N MET A 235 10.32 -17.64 -8.34
CA MET A 235 11.21 -16.65 -8.96
C MET A 235 11.06 -15.26 -8.35
N LEU A 236 9.86 -14.85 -7.94
CA LEU A 236 9.62 -13.56 -7.28
C LEU A 236 10.20 -13.53 -5.87
N ILE A 237 10.09 -14.63 -5.11
CA ILE A 237 10.74 -14.81 -3.80
C ILE A 237 12.28 -14.77 -3.96
N TYR A 238 12.83 -15.43 -4.98
CA TYR A 238 14.27 -15.33 -5.30
C TYR A 238 14.70 -13.90 -5.68
N PHE A 239 13.84 -13.10 -6.32
CA PHE A 239 14.13 -11.71 -6.65
C PHE A 239 14.11 -10.80 -5.41
N ARG A 240 13.10 -10.93 -4.54
CA ARG A 240 13.04 -10.23 -3.24
C ARG A 240 14.21 -10.63 -2.31
N ALA A 241 14.77 -11.84 -2.44
CA ALA A 241 16.03 -12.23 -1.77
C ALA A 241 17.23 -11.36 -2.16
N VAL A 242 17.36 -11.04 -3.46
CA VAL A 242 18.47 -10.22 -3.97
C VAL A 242 18.30 -8.76 -3.56
N GLN A 243 17.06 -8.27 -3.59
CA GLN A 243 16.70 -6.94 -3.06
C GLN A 243 17.07 -6.81 -1.58
N SER A 244 16.74 -7.80 -0.74
CA SER A 244 17.10 -7.83 0.68
C SER A 244 18.61 -7.69 0.90
N VAL A 245 19.42 -8.47 0.18
CA VAL A 245 20.89 -8.38 0.28
C VAL A 245 21.41 -7.00 -0.17
N ALA A 246 20.80 -6.38 -1.17
CA ALA A 246 21.15 -5.02 -1.61
C ALA A 246 20.94 -3.98 -0.49
N MET A 247 19.76 -4.01 0.15
CA MET A 247 19.42 -3.12 1.26
C MET A 247 20.42 -3.25 2.42
N PHE A 248 20.84 -4.46 2.79
CA PHE A 248 21.85 -4.67 3.84
C PHE A 248 23.21 -4.01 3.56
N TYR A 249 23.58 -3.78 2.28
CA TYR A 249 24.76 -3.01 1.89
C TYR A 249 24.44 -1.52 1.59
N GLY A 250 23.27 -1.05 2.04
CA GLY A 250 22.80 0.33 1.93
C GLY A 250 22.40 0.75 0.52
N TYR A 251 21.94 -0.16 -0.33
CA TYR A 251 21.44 0.16 -1.68
C TYR A 251 19.90 0.17 -1.67
N ASP A 252 19.29 1.33 -1.88
CA ASP A 252 17.83 1.49 -1.76
C ASP A 252 17.06 0.99 -2.99
N VAL A 253 16.84 -0.32 -3.07
CA VAL A 253 16.05 -0.93 -4.15
C VAL A 253 14.54 -0.62 -4.06
N LYS A 254 14.07 -0.01 -2.96
CA LYS A 254 12.67 0.44 -2.80
C LYS A 254 12.47 1.81 -3.45
N ASP A 255 13.36 2.78 -3.24
CA ASP A 255 13.21 4.18 -3.69
C ASP A 255 14.11 4.59 -4.86
N ASP A 256 15.17 3.83 -5.19
CA ASP A 256 15.97 4.04 -6.39
C ASP A 256 15.58 3.02 -7.49
N PRO A 257 14.81 3.44 -8.51
CA PRO A 257 14.53 2.67 -9.72
C PRO A 257 15.74 2.00 -10.38
N SER A 258 16.91 2.61 -10.29
CA SER A 258 18.14 2.11 -10.88
C SER A 258 18.72 0.97 -10.05
N GLU A 259 18.66 1.05 -8.71
CA GLU A 259 19.05 -0.07 -7.84
C GLU A 259 18.13 -1.27 -7.99
N LEU A 260 16.82 -1.06 -8.18
CA LEU A 260 15.87 -2.12 -8.50
C LEU A 260 16.21 -2.83 -9.83
N VAL A 261 16.61 -2.07 -10.85
CA VAL A 261 17.12 -2.63 -12.11
C VAL A 261 18.42 -3.40 -11.89
N ILE A 262 19.36 -2.90 -11.08
CA ILE A 262 20.61 -3.61 -10.75
C ILE A 262 20.31 -4.93 -10.02
N ALA A 263 19.39 -4.93 -9.05
CA ALA A 263 18.96 -6.15 -8.36
C ALA A 263 18.39 -7.20 -9.34
N SER A 264 17.67 -6.77 -10.39
CA SER A 264 17.13 -7.67 -11.42
C SER A 264 18.22 -8.32 -12.28
N GLU A 265 19.28 -7.57 -12.59
CA GLU A 265 20.44 -8.06 -13.33
C GLU A 265 21.29 -9.04 -12.47
N VAL A 266 21.43 -8.76 -11.17
CA VAL A 266 22.07 -9.66 -10.20
C VAL A 266 21.27 -10.96 -10.05
N PHE A 267 19.95 -10.87 -9.91
CA PHE A 267 19.03 -12.02 -9.87
C PHE A 267 19.13 -12.89 -11.12
N LYS A 268 19.08 -12.29 -12.32
CA LYS A 268 19.27 -12.97 -13.61
C LYS A 268 20.62 -13.67 -13.70
N SER A 269 21.70 -13.00 -13.29
CA SER A 269 23.06 -13.54 -13.30
C SER A 269 23.24 -14.70 -12.33
N ALA A 270 22.61 -14.64 -11.15
CA ALA A 270 22.64 -15.70 -10.14
C ALA A 270 21.94 -16.99 -10.61
N LEU A 271 20.85 -16.86 -11.37
CA LEU A 271 20.10 -17.98 -11.95
C LEU A 271 20.78 -18.64 -13.16
N ALA A 272 21.76 -17.98 -13.79
CA ALA A 272 22.41 -18.49 -14.99
C ALA A 272 23.05 -19.90 -14.80
N PRO A 273 23.03 -20.80 -15.80
CA PRO A 273 23.65 -22.12 -15.69
C PRO A 273 25.16 -22.04 -15.49
N LYS A 274 25.72 -22.88 -14.60
CA LYS A 274 27.15 -22.86 -14.22
C LYS A 274 28.14 -22.97 -15.40
N ALA A 275 27.73 -23.56 -16.52
CA ALA A 275 28.55 -23.72 -17.73
C ALA A 275 28.30 -22.65 -18.81
N LYS A 276 27.44 -21.66 -18.55
CA LYS A 276 27.07 -20.58 -19.49
C LYS A 276 27.17 -19.16 -18.89
N VAL A 277 27.75 -19.03 -17.69
CA VAL A 277 28.23 -17.72 -17.23
C VAL A 277 29.50 -17.42 -18.01
N ASP A 278 29.36 -16.80 -19.18
CA ASP A 278 30.48 -16.22 -19.92
C ASP A 278 30.94 -14.95 -19.20
N ALA A 279 31.64 -15.15 -18.08
CA ALA A 279 32.09 -14.14 -17.14
C ALA A 279 33.01 -13.08 -17.77
N SER A 280 33.39 -13.25 -19.03
CA SER A 280 34.14 -12.30 -19.84
C SER A 280 33.28 -11.21 -20.49
N SER A 281 31.96 -11.40 -20.60
CA SER A 281 31.07 -10.55 -21.41
C SER A 281 30.14 -9.64 -20.59
N GLU A 282 29.53 -10.14 -19.50
CA GLU A 282 28.54 -9.43 -18.68
C GLU A 282 29.20 -8.61 -17.55
N TYR A 283 28.76 -7.36 -17.34
CA TYR A 283 29.44 -6.41 -16.44
C TYR A 283 29.45 -6.84 -14.97
N ILE A 284 28.41 -7.56 -14.50
CA ILE A 284 28.36 -8.12 -13.14
C ILE A 284 29.47 -9.17 -12.95
N GLY A 285 29.67 -10.05 -13.93
CA GLY A 285 30.75 -11.05 -13.91
C GLY A 285 32.12 -10.39 -13.89
N LYS A 286 32.33 -9.37 -14.73
CA LYS A 286 33.57 -8.57 -14.74
C LYS A 286 33.85 -7.94 -13.37
N ALA A 287 32.87 -7.23 -12.81
CA ALA A 287 32.98 -6.62 -11.48
C ALA A 287 33.38 -7.64 -10.40
N LEU A 288 32.85 -8.87 -10.46
CA LEU A 288 33.16 -9.96 -9.53
C LEU A 288 34.55 -10.59 -9.72
N VAL A 289 35.05 -10.73 -10.95
CA VAL A 289 36.35 -11.36 -11.25
C VAL A 289 37.55 -10.47 -10.90
N TYR A 290 37.47 -9.15 -11.10
CA TYR A 290 38.64 -8.26 -10.96
C TYR A 290 39.23 -8.19 -9.53
N ALA A 291 40.41 -8.78 -9.31
CA ALA A 291 41.09 -8.82 -8.00
C ALA A 291 42.02 -7.61 -7.78
N GLU A 292 41.45 -6.40 -7.75
CA GLU A 292 42.19 -5.14 -7.93
C GLU A 292 42.48 -4.36 -6.64
N ALA A 293 42.71 -5.06 -5.53
CA ALA A 293 42.95 -4.46 -4.21
C ALA A 293 44.02 -3.34 -4.23
N ALA A 294 45.10 -3.53 -5.01
CA ALA A 294 46.15 -2.55 -5.17
C ALA A 294 45.70 -1.27 -5.91
N VAL A 295 44.84 -1.38 -6.93
CA VAL A 295 44.32 -0.22 -7.67
C VAL A 295 43.42 0.59 -6.76
N VAL A 296 42.42 -0.05 -6.13
CA VAL A 296 41.49 0.60 -5.20
C VAL A 296 42.26 1.27 -4.05
N LYS A 297 43.29 0.61 -3.49
CA LYS A 297 44.17 1.18 -2.45
C LYS A 297 44.97 2.40 -2.91
N GLN A 298 45.38 2.45 -4.18
CA GLN A 298 46.15 3.56 -4.74
C GLN A 298 45.28 4.75 -5.18
N THR A 299 44.05 4.50 -5.65
CA THR A 299 43.19 5.54 -6.26
C THR A 299 41.98 5.96 -5.43
N ALA A 300 41.60 5.27 -4.34
CA ALA A 300 40.54 5.75 -3.43
C ALA A 300 40.80 7.18 -2.92
N LYS A 301 42.06 7.53 -2.62
CA LYS A 301 42.45 8.91 -2.23
C LYS A 301 42.18 9.96 -3.32
N LYS A 302 42.07 9.55 -4.58
CA LYS A 302 41.77 10.40 -5.76
C LYS A 302 40.29 10.36 -6.16
N GLY A 303 39.45 9.60 -5.46
CA GLY A 303 38.00 9.50 -5.69
C GLY A 303 37.59 8.59 -6.85
N TRP A 304 36.27 8.42 -7.00
CA TRP A 304 35.64 7.44 -7.90
C TRP A 304 36.07 7.57 -9.37
N SER A 305 36.14 8.78 -9.91
CA SER A 305 36.51 9.00 -11.32
C SER A 305 37.90 8.44 -11.64
N ALA A 306 38.87 8.63 -10.73
CA ALA A 306 40.21 8.08 -10.87
C ALA A 306 40.27 6.54 -10.71
N MET A 307 39.31 5.92 -10.01
CA MET A 307 39.15 4.47 -9.99
C MET A 307 38.59 3.96 -11.33
N VAL A 308 37.56 4.61 -11.88
CA VAL A 308 36.96 4.26 -13.18
C VAL A 308 37.95 4.43 -14.34
N GLU A 309 38.77 5.47 -14.33
CA GLU A 309 39.80 5.73 -15.35
C GLU A 309 40.89 4.64 -15.40
N GLN A 310 41.22 4.00 -14.28
CA GLN A 310 42.15 2.86 -14.25
C GLN A 310 41.49 1.55 -14.74
N GLY A 311 40.18 1.54 -14.94
CA GLY A 311 39.43 0.41 -15.49
C GLY A 311 38.82 -0.53 -14.44
N GLY A 312 38.75 -1.81 -14.78
CA GLY A 312 38.52 -2.86 -13.79
C GLY A 312 37.12 -2.92 -13.17
N ALA A 313 37.05 -3.25 -11.88
CA ALA A 313 35.80 -3.39 -11.13
C ALA A 313 34.99 -2.09 -11.08
N ALA A 314 35.66 -0.95 -10.86
CA ALA A 314 35.02 0.36 -10.81
C ALA A 314 34.40 0.75 -12.16
N LEU A 315 35.11 0.50 -13.27
CA LEU A 315 34.56 0.71 -14.62
C LEU A 315 33.35 -0.19 -14.91
N ALA A 316 33.43 -1.47 -14.55
CA ALA A 316 32.32 -2.41 -14.71
C ALA A 316 31.08 -1.98 -13.90
N ILE A 317 31.27 -1.49 -12.67
CA ILE A 317 30.20 -0.95 -11.82
C ILE A 317 29.61 0.35 -12.41
N ALA A 318 30.45 1.25 -12.94
CA ALA A 318 29.98 2.46 -13.62
C ALA A 318 29.15 2.11 -14.88
N GLN A 319 29.53 1.07 -15.62
CA GLN A 319 28.78 0.57 -16.78
C GLN A 319 27.45 -0.08 -16.37
N ILE A 320 27.40 -0.80 -15.24
CA ILE A 320 26.14 -1.29 -14.65
C ILE A 320 25.20 -0.13 -14.32
N ARG A 321 25.69 0.89 -13.58
CA ARG A 321 24.90 2.09 -13.22
C ARG A 321 24.40 2.84 -14.46
N ALA A 322 25.23 3.05 -15.48
CA ALA A 322 24.83 3.76 -16.70
C ALA A 322 23.72 3.02 -17.48
N LEU A 323 23.80 1.69 -17.55
CA LEU A 323 22.76 0.85 -18.16
C LEU A 323 21.49 0.82 -17.31
N ALA A 324 21.63 0.75 -15.99
CA ALA A 324 20.52 0.77 -15.05
C ALA A 324 19.75 2.09 -15.13
N ASN A 325 20.43 3.24 -15.01
CA ASN A 325 19.81 4.56 -15.14
C ASN A 325 19.08 4.72 -16.49
N GLY A 326 19.71 4.28 -17.59
CA GLY A 326 19.11 4.35 -18.93
C GLY A 326 17.90 3.42 -19.13
N ALA A 327 17.81 2.33 -18.38
CA ALA A 327 16.67 1.41 -18.39
C ALA A 327 15.56 1.84 -17.42
N ALA A 328 15.94 2.28 -16.22
CA ALA A 328 15.06 2.78 -15.18
C ALA A 328 14.33 4.04 -15.64
N ARG A 329 15.04 5.03 -16.21
CA ARG A 329 14.43 6.23 -16.79
C ARG A 329 13.34 5.88 -17.82
N LYS A 330 13.66 5.00 -18.77
CA LYS A 330 12.69 4.53 -19.79
C LYS A 330 11.53 3.72 -19.23
N ALA A 331 11.63 3.18 -18.03
CA ALA A 331 10.56 2.42 -17.40
C ALA A 331 9.67 3.34 -16.54
N VAL A 332 10.28 4.27 -15.79
CA VAL A 332 9.58 5.31 -15.01
C VAL A 332 8.82 6.29 -15.91
N GLU A 333 9.38 6.66 -17.07
CA GLU A 333 8.69 7.48 -18.10
C GLU A 333 7.42 6.81 -18.68
N ASN A 334 7.17 5.51 -18.42
CA ASN A 334 6.05 4.74 -18.97
C ASN A 334 5.20 4.02 -17.89
N GLY A 335 5.37 4.34 -16.60
CA GLY A 335 4.60 3.70 -15.53
C GLY A 335 5.18 3.92 -14.14
N GLY A 336 4.30 4.10 -13.16
CA GLY A 336 4.66 4.40 -11.77
C GLY A 336 5.45 3.29 -11.05
N LYS A 337 5.88 3.59 -9.82
CA LYS A 337 6.84 2.82 -9.02
C LYS A 337 6.50 1.32 -8.84
N LYS A 338 5.21 0.96 -8.70
CA LYS A 338 4.77 -0.46 -8.64
C LYS A 338 4.81 -1.14 -10.02
N ALA A 339 4.41 -0.43 -11.09
CA ALA A 339 4.49 -0.93 -12.46
C ALA A 339 5.95 -1.14 -12.91
N LEU A 340 6.88 -0.32 -12.40
CA LEU A 340 8.32 -0.49 -12.59
C LEU A 340 8.80 -1.85 -12.08
N GLU A 341 8.48 -2.25 -10.83
CA GLU A 341 8.93 -3.55 -10.32
C GLU A 341 8.34 -4.71 -11.11
N ALA A 342 7.03 -4.68 -11.39
CA ALA A 342 6.36 -5.68 -12.19
C ALA A 342 7.00 -5.80 -13.59
N GLY A 343 7.28 -4.67 -14.25
CA GLY A 343 7.92 -4.63 -15.56
C GLY A 343 9.36 -5.13 -15.55
N VAL A 344 10.15 -4.75 -14.54
CA VAL A 344 11.54 -5.20 -14.33
C VAL A 344 11.59 -6.71 -14.07
N PHE A 345 10.73 -7.23 -13.19
CA PHE A 345 10.63 -8.65 -12.91
C PHE A 345 10.15 -9.45 -14.12
N LYS A 346 9.08 -9.01 -14.81
CA LYS A 346 8.56 -9.66 -16.03
C LYS A 346 9.62 -9.73 -17.13
N LYS A 347 10.43 -8.69 -17.29
CA LYS A 347 11.56 -8.65 -18.23
C LYS A 347 12.67 -9.63 -17.83
N ALA A 348 13.04 -9.69 -16.55
CA ALA A 348 13.99 -10.67 -16.04
C ALA A 348 13.49 -12.10 -16.25
N LEU A 349 12.25 -12.41 -15.85
CA LEU A 349 11.57 -13.69 -16.05
C LEU A 349 11.59 -14.12 -17.52
N THR A 350 11.26 -13.21 -18.44
CA THR A 350 11.27 -13.48 -19.89
C THR A 350 12.69 -13.83 -20.39
N GLN A 351 13.71 -13.08 -19.98
CA GLN A 351 15.11 -13.33 -20.37
C GLN A 351 15.68 -14.63 -19.77
N ILE A 352 15.27 -14.97 -18.55
CA ILE A 352 15.58 -16.24 -17.88
C ILE A 352 14.93 -17.38 -18.67
N GLY A 353 13.63 -17.27 -18.95
CA GLY A 353 12.85 -18.27 -19.68
C GLY A 353 13.38 -18.62 -21.06
N GLN A 354 13.88 -17.63 -21.81
CA GLN A 354 14.52 -17.83 -23.12
C GLN A 354 15.84 -18.64 -23.06
N LYS A 355 16.43 -18.85 -21.87
CA LYS A 355 17.77 -19.46 -21.69
C LYS A 355 17.77 -20.75 -20.86
N MET A 356 16.63 -21.18 -20.31
CA MET A 356 16.51 -22.34 -19.43
C MET A 356 15.84 -23.55 -20.10
N THR A 357 16.20 -24.76 -19.66
CA THR A 357 15.59 -26.02 -20.13
C THR A 357 14.54 -26.55 -19.17
N LEU A 358 13.61 -27.38 -19.66
CA LEU A 358 12.57 -28.08 -18.88
C LEU A 358 13.16 -28.88 -17.71
N GLU A 359 14.32 -29.51 -17.91
CA GLU A 359 15.04 -30.25 -16.87
C GLU A 359 15.58 -29.33 -15.76
N THR A 360 15.86 -28.06 -16.08
CA THR A 360 16.28 -27.06 -15.10
C THR A 360 15.06 -26.44 -14.40
N VAL A 361 13.98 -26.21 -15.13
CA VAL A 361 12.70 -25.73 -14.57
C VAL A 361 12.08 -26.77 -13.62
N GLY A 362 12.08 -28.05 -13.99
CA GLY A 362 11.62 -29.14 -13.13
C GLY A 362 12.47 -29.41 -11.88
N LYS A 363 13.63 -28.75 -11.73
CA LYS A 363 14.41 -28.70 -10.48
C LYS A 363 14.06 -27.50 -9.61
N MET A 364 13.46 -26.46 -10.18
CA MET A 364 12.97 -25.28 -9.46
C MET A 364 11.50 -25.41 -9.04
N VAL A 365 10.71 -26.24 -9.72
CA VAL A 365 9.31 -26.53 -9.35
C VAL A 365 9.26 -27.76 -8.44
N PRO A 366 8.81 -27.63 -7.18
CA PRO A 366 8.76 -28.75 -6.25
C PRO A 366 7.60 -29.70 -6.54
N VAL A 367 7.68 -30.91 -5.98
CA VAL A 367 6.65 -31.93 -6.16
C VAL A 367 5.56 -31.83 -5.10
N ILE A 368 4.31 -31.83 -5.56
CA ILE A 368 3.13 -31.83 -4.70
C ILE A 368 3.09 -33.10 -3.83
N GLY A 369 3.35 -32.94 -2.53
CA GLY A 369 3.28 -34.02 -1.55
C GLY A 369 3.42 -33.55 -0.10
N ALA A 370 2.28 -33.28 0.56
CA ALA A 370 2.11 -33.09 2.00
C ALA A 370 3.13 -32.19 2.73
N GLY A 371 2.89 -30.87 2.69
CA GLY A 371 3.52 -29.87 3.57
C GLY A 371 4.37 -28.83 2.83
N PHE A 372 4.11 -27.54 3.09
CA PHE A 372 4.77 -26.42 2.39
C PHE A 372 6.29 -26.35 2.63
N GLY A 373 6.81 -26.92 3.74
CA GLY A 373 8.25 -27.03 3.99
C GLY A 373 9.05 -27.86 2.97
N ALA A 374 8.39 -28.54 2.03
CA ALA A 374 9.02 -29.25 0.92
C ALA A 374 9.04 -28.45 -0.41
N LEU A 375 8.56 -27.20 -0.42
CA LEU A 375 8.31 -26.43 -1.64
C LEU A 375 9.44 -25.50 -2.10
N PHE A 376 10.68 -25.69 -1.65
CA PHE A 376 11.76 -24.77 -2.04
C PHE A 376 13.11 -25.48 -2.18
N ASP A 377 13.85 -25.19 -3.26
CA ASP A 377 15.23 -25.66 -3.40
C ASP A 377 16.16 -24.76 -2.57
N SER A 378 16.37 -25.15 -1.32
CA SER A 378 17.29 -24.49 -0.39
C SER A 378 18.72 -24.36 -0.92
N ALA A 379 19.17 -25.24 -1.83
CA ALA A 379 20.49 -25.14 -2.44
C ALA A 379 20.53 -24.05 -3.53
N GLN A 380 19.44 -23.88 -4.29
CA GLN A 380 19.30 -22.81 -5.28
C GLN A 380 19.12 -21.45 -4.60
N MET A 381 18.29 -21.35 -3.56
CA MET A 381 18.15 -20.13 -2.74
C MET A 381 19.49 -19.69 -2.14
N LYS A 382 20.20 -20.63 -1.51
CA LYS A 382 21.54 -20.38 -0.97
C LYS A 382 22.51 -19.87 -2.04
N ARG A 383 22.48 -20.45 -3.25
CA ARG A 383 23.33 -20.00 -4.36
C ARG A 383 23.02 -18.55 -4.79
N ILE A 384 21.76 -18.14 -4.78
CA ILE A 384 21.33 -16.78 -5.12
C ILE A 384 21.83 -15.79 -4.06
N LEU A 385 21.63 -16.11 -2.77
CA LEU A 385 22.11 -15.32 -1.64
C LEU A 385 23.65 -15.29 -1.54
N ASP A 386 24.34 -16.36 -1.94
CA ASP A 386 25.80 -16.40 -2.06
C ASP A 386 26.29 -15.49 -3.19
N PHE A 387 25.59 -15.46 -4.34
CA PHE A 387 25.96 -14.62 -5.49
C PHE A 387 25.70 -13.13 -5.23
N ALA A 388 24.51 -12.78 -4.72
CA ALA A 388 24.12 -11.40 -4.46
C ALA A 388 25.08 -10.71 -3.47
N ASP A 389 25.44 -11.41 -2.39
CA ASP A 389 26.42 -10.94 -1.39
C ASP A 389 27.80 -10.71 -1.98
N LEU A 390 28.32 -11.63 -2.80
CA LEU A 390 29.61 -11.43 -3.44
C LEU A 390 29.63 -10.16 -4.29
N PHE A 391 28.51 -9.84 -4.94
CA PHE A 391 28.37 -8.62 -5.72
C PHE A 391 28.27 -7.39 -4.83
N TYR A 392 27.29 -7.34 -3.92
CA TYR A 392 27.03 -6.16 -3.10
C TYR A 392 28.13 -5.88 -2.05
N HIS A 393 28.79 -6.89 -1.47
CA HIS A 393 29.97 -6.70 -0.60
C HIS A 393 31.13 -6.07 -1.37
N LYS A 394 31.44 -6.59 -2.56
CA LYS A 394 32.53 -6.07 -3.39
C LYS A 394 32.22 -4.67 -3.90
N ARG A 395 30.97 -4.44 -4.32
CA ARG A 395 30.46 -3.13 -4.75
C ARG A 395 30.51 -2.11 -3.61
N PHE A 396 30.11 -2.51 -2.40
CA PHE A 396 30.20 -1.69 -1.19
C PHE A 396 31.64 -1.22 -0.95
N ILE A 397 32.61 -2.14 -0.90
CA ILE A 397 34.04 -1.79 -0.70
C ILE A 397 34.53 -0.81 -1.77
N VAL A 398 34.21 -1.06 -3.04
CA VAL A 398 34.70 -0.25 -4.17
C VAL A 398 34.06 1.15 -4.19
N GLU A 399 32.78 1.27 -3.82
CA GLU A 399 32.03 2.55 -3.82
C GLU A 399 32.13 3.35 -2.51
N LYS A 400 32.57 2.72 -1.41
CA LYS A 400 32.46 3.25 -0.04
C LYS A 400 32.91 4.70 0.12
N ASP A 401 34.13 5.00 -0.29
CA ASP A 401 34.73 6.34 -0.17
C ASP A 401 33.94 7.41 -0.95
N GLN A 402 33.42 7.07 -2.13
CA GLN A 402 32.56 7.97 -2.91
C GLN A 402 31.25 8.25 -2.16
N ARG A 403 30.59 7.19 -1.68
CA ARG A 403 29.29 7.28 -1.00
C ARG A 403 29.41 8.08 0.30
N ALA A 404 30.45 7.83 1.09
CA ALA A 404 30.74 8.54 2.32
C ALA A 404 30.99 10.04 2.07
N ARG A 405 31.79 10.40 1.03
CA ARG A 405 32.02 11.82 0.69
C ARG A 405 30.77 12.52 0.17
N ALA A 406 29.99 11.87 -0.70
CA ALA A 406 28.73 12.42 -1.19
C ALA A 406 27.69 12.64 -0.06
N LEU A 407 27.68 11.75 0.94
CA LEU A 407 26.86 11.90 2.14
C LEU A 407 27.35 13.08 3.01
N ALA A 408 28.66 13.21 3.21
CA ALA A 408 29.26 14.34 3.93
C ALA A 408 29.03 15.69 3.23
N GLU A 409 29.05 15.72 1.88
CA GLU A 409 28.71 16.91 1.08
C GLU A 409 27.22 17.29 1.17
N ARG A 410 26.32 16.31 1.37
CA ARG A 410 24.88 16.54 1.56
C ARG A 410 24.55 17.09 2.96
N GLY A 411 25.34 16.69 3.97
CA GLY A 411 25.10 17.00 5.38
C GLY A 411 24.00 16.13 6.02
N PRO A 412 23.94 16.05 7.36
CA PRO A 412 22.83 15.40 8.06
C PRO A 412 21.52 16.18 7.93
N GLU A 413 20.40 15.47 7.92
CA GLU A 413 19.06 16.09 7.93
C GLU A 413 18.69 16.55 9.36
N PRO A 414 18.00 17.69 9.54
CA PRO A 414 17.74 18.26 10.87
C PRO A 414 16.72 17.43 11.66
N SER A 415 17.05 17.12 12.92
CA SER A 415 16.16 16.39 13.84
C SER A 415 15.02 17.27 14.36
N VAL A 416 13.80 16.75 14.35
CA VAL A 416 12.59 17.47 14.81
C VAL A 416 12.40 17.30 16.32
N SER A 417 12.85 18.29 17.11
CA SER A 417 12.45 18.43 18.53
C SER A 417 12.75 19.84 19.08
N ASP A 418 11.72 20.63 19.41
CA ASP A 418 11.46 21.08 20.80
C ASP A 418 10.27 22.06 20.97
N SER A 419 9.58 21.89 22.11
CA SER A 419 8.67 22.83 22.80
C SER A 419 7.27 23.17 22.22
N PRO A 420 6.16 22.67 22.85
CA PRO A 420 4.80 23.10 22.58
C PRO A 420 4.30 24.18 23.56
N ALA A 421 4.21 25.45 23.13
CA ALA A 421 3.48 26.49 23.87
C ALA A 421 3.14 27.71 22.98
N GLU A 422 1.89 27.80 22.49
CA GLU A 422 1.07 29.02 22.34
C GLU A 422 -0.18 28.73 21.46
N MET A 423 -1.15 27.98 22.02
CA MET A 423 -2.51 28.04 21.49
C MET A 423 -3.17 29.33 22.00
N LYS A 424 -3.53 30.23 21.08
CA LYS A 424 -4.46 31.31 21.40
C LYS A 424 -5.36 31.66 20.21
N GLU A 425 -6.61 31.21 20.33
CA GLU A 425 -7.80 31.97 19.96
C GLU A 425 -7.81 32.59 18.55
N ILE A 426 -8.07 31.77 17.53
CA ILE A 426 -8.55 32.25 16.22
C ILE A 426 -10.08 32.19 16.23
N ALA A 427 -10.72 33.35 16.34
CA ALA A 427 -12.15 33.50 16.07
C ALA A 427 -12.43 33.32 14.57
N LEU A 428 -13.64 32.83 14.23
CA LEU A 428 -14.11 32.56 12.87
C LEU A 428 -13.60 33.57 11.82
N ALA A 429 -12.70 33.09 10.97
CA ALA A 429 -12.42 33.69 9.66
C ALA A 429 -13.17 32.89 8.59
N PRO A 430 -13.59 33.50 7.47
CA PRO A 430 -14.14 32.75 6.34
C PRO A 430 -13.08 31.76 5.81
N SER A 431 -13.51 30.55 5.42
CA SER A 431 -12.59 29.52 4.92
C SER A 431 -11.86 29.99 3.65
N PRO A 432 -10.57 29.65 3.47
CA PRO A 432 -9.79 30.02 2.29
C PRO A 432 -10.07 29.12 1.06
N GLU A 433 -11.11 28.30 1.13
CA GLU A 433 -11.41 27.24 0.16
C GLU A 433 -12.31 27.77 -0.97
N GLN A 434 -11.90 27.53 -2.22
CA GLN A 434 -12.64 27.90 -3.43
C GLN A 434 -13.11 26.67 -4.21
N GLY A 435 -14.08 26.88 -5.11
CA GLY A 435 -14.56 25.85 -6.02
C GLY A 435 -15.09 24.61 -5.32
N LEU A 436 -14.74 23.43 -5.84
CA LEU A 436 -15.37 22.16 -5.50
C LEU A 436 -15.28 21.78 -4.00
N ASP A 437 -14.17 22.11 -3.33
CA ASP A 437 -14.03 21.92 -1.87
C ASP A 437 -14.94 22.86 -1.06
N SER A 438 -15.09 24.11 -1.51
CA SER A 438 -16.01 25.09 -0.91
C SER A 438 -17.47 24.63 -1.02
N ILE A 439 -17.85 24.07 -2.19
CA ILE A 439 -19.16 23.46 -2.40
C ILE A 439 -19.37 22.27 -1.46
N ALA A 440 -18.36 21.42 -1.29
CA ALA A 440 -18.43 20.27 -0.39
C ALA A 440 -18.65 20.66 1.08
N ALA A 441 -17.90 21.66 1.58
CA ALA A 441 -18.09 22.23 2.90
C ALA A 441 -19.52 22.77 3.11
N ARG A 442 -20.03 23.57 2.15
CA ARG A 442 -21.39 24.13 2.20
C ARG A 442 -22.48 23.07 2.13
N LEU A 443 -22.30 22.00 1.35
CA LEU A 443 -23.25 20.90 1.29
C LEU A 443 -23.32 20.12 2.61
N LEU A 444 -22.22 19.98 3.34
CA LEU A 444 -22.22 19.43 4.70
C LEU A 444 -23.01 20.33 5.67
N GLU A 445 -22.72 21.64 5.69
CA GLU A 445 -23.46 22.62 6.52
C GLU A 445 -24.96 22.63 6.25
N ILE A 446 -25.37 22.49 4.98
CA ILE A 446 -26.76 22.64 4.56
C ILE A 446 -27.54 21.32 4.63
N GLY A 447 -26.89 20.16 4.53
CA GLY A 447 -27.55 18.86 4.50
C GLY A 447 -28.12 18.41 5.85
N LEU A 448 -27.49 18.78 6.98
CA LEU A 448 -27.89 18.33 8.33
C LEU A 448 -29.18 18.98 8.87
N ARG A 449 -29.91 19.78 8.07
CA ARG A 449 -31.01 20.66 8.53
C ARG A 449 -32.14 19.99 9.34
N ASP A 450 -32.35 18.68 9.19
CA ASP A 450 -33.36 17.92 9.92
C ASP A 450 -32.76 16.92 10.95
N GLY A 451 -31.45 16.93 11.20
CA GLY A 451 -30.75 16.03 12.14
C GLY A 451 -30.62 14.57 11.68
N LYS A 452 -31.08 14.25 10.47
CA LYS A 452 -31.07 12.90 9.87
C LYS A 452 -29.82 12.63 9.07
N SER A 453 -29.57 11.35 8.81
CA SER A 453 -28.52 10.91 7.89
C SER A 453 -28.81 11.40 6.48
N PHE A 454 -27.80 11.94 5.81
CA PHE A 454 -27.94 12.45 4.44
C PHE A 454 -26.67 12.17 3.63
N VAL A 455 -26.84 12.14 2.31
CA VAL A 455 -25.73 12.19 1.34
C VAL A 455 -26.03 13.18 0.23
N SER A 456 -25.04 13.95 -0.17
CA SER A 456 -25.09 14.85 -1.33
C SER A 456 -23.82 14.68 -2.16
N SER A 457 -23.84 15.18 -3.40
CA SER A 457 -22.70 15.14 -4.32
C SER A 457 -22.25 16.56 -4.70
N PRO A 458 -21.09 17.02 -4.20
CA PRO A 458 -20.52 18.30 -4.61
C PRO A 458 -20.20 18.34 -6.10
N ALA A 459 -19.68 17.24 -6.65
CA ALA A 459 -19.42 17.07 -8.07
C ALA A 459 -20.67 17.31 -8.95
N CYS A 460 -21.83 16.72 -8.60
CA CYS A 460 -23.07 16.97 -9.34
C CYS A 460 -23.52 18.44 -9.27
N LEU A 461 -23.35 19.10 -8.12
CA LEU A 461 -23.70 20.52 -7.96
C LEU A 461 -22.74 21.43 -8.75
N GLN A 462 -21.44 21.15 -8.75
CA GLN A 462 -20.43 21.83 -9.57
C GLN A 462 -20.82 21.77 -11.05
N VAL A 463 -21.04 20.58 -11.62
CA VAL A 463 -21.36 20.43 -13.05
C VAL A 463 -22.71 21.06 -13.41
N ALA A 464 -23.68 21.05 -12.49
CA ALA A 464 -24.95 21.75 -12.65
C ALA A 464 -24.77 23.29 -12.71
N LEU A 465 -24.05 23.87 -11.75
CA LEU A 465 -23.73 25.30 -11.71
C LEU A 465 -22.88 25.75 -12.91
N GLU A 466 -21.93 24.93 -13.31
CA GLU A 466 -21.00 25.18 -14.42
C GLU A 466 -21.71 25.17 -15.80
N ALA A 467 -22.76 24.35 -15.95
CA ALA A 467 -23.67 24.41 -17.10
C ALA A 467 -24.57 25.66 -17.08
N LEU A 468 -25.08 26.05 -15.90
CA LEU A 468 -25.86 27.29 -15.74
C LEU A 468 -25.01 28.53 -16.03
N ALA A 469 -23.74 28.55 -15.59
CA ALA A 469 -22.80 29.65 -15.84
C ALA A 469 -22.57 29.87 -17.34
N ARG A 470 -22.43 28.81 -18.15
CA ARG A 470 -22.34 28.90 -19.63
C ARG A 470 -23.57 29.55 -20.29
N GLY A 471 -24.72 29.57 -19.61
CA GLY A 471 -25.96 30.17 -20.08
C GLY A 471 -26.31 31.51 -19.44
N ALA A 472 -25.58 31.90 -18.39
CA ALA A 472 -25.87 33.07 -17.58
C ALA A 472 -25.00 34.27 -17.96
N GLU A 473 -25.51 35.47 -17.69
CA GLU A 473 -24.85 36.73 -18.04
C GLU A 473 -24.83 37.72 -16.86
N ALA A 474 -24.00 38.76 -17.00
CA ALA A 474 -23.90 39.91 -16.09
C ALA A 474 -23.86 39.50 -14.60
N GLU A 475 -24.73 40.06 -13.76
CA GLU A 475 -24.67 39.78 -12.32
C GLU A 475 -25.35 38.44 -11.93
N THR A 476 -26.07 37.78 -12.85
CA THR A 476 -26.52 36.39 -12.64
C THR A 476 -25.33 35.43 -12.77
N LEU A 477 -24.46 35.64 -13.76
CA LEU A 477 -23.19 34.91 -13.87
C LEU A 477 -22.28 35.21 -12.67
N ALA A 478 -22.14 36.49 -12.29
CA ALA A 478 -21.30 36.88 -11.16
C ALA A 478 -21.70 36.20 -9.83
N GLU A 479 -23.01 36.00 -9.58
CA GLU A 479 -23.47 35.24 -8.42
C GLU A 479 -23.10 33.75 -8.48
N ILE A 480 -23.10 33.13 -9.67
CA ILE A 480 -22.70 31.73 -9.85
C ILE A 480 -21.18 31.58 -9.69
N ASP A 481 -20.41 32.52 -10.23
CA ASP A 481 -18.95 32.55 -10.11
C ASP A 481 -18.47 32.66 -8.65
N THR A 482 -19.24 33.31 -7.75
CA THR A 482 -18.88 33.31 -6.31
C THR A 482 -18.91 31.93 -5.66
N VAL A 483 -19.57 30.96 -6.29
CA VAL A 483 -19.65 29.57 -5.82
C VAL A 483 -18.65 28.67 -6.55
N LEU A 484 -18.54 28.81 -7.88
CA LEU A 484 -17.63 28.01 -8.70
C LEU A 484 -16.15 28.35 -8.49
N GLY A 485 -15.85 29.54 -7.96
CA GLY A 485 -14.48 30.04 -7.81
C GLY A 485 -13.94 30.69 -9.08
N ASP A 486 -12.64 31.00 -9.07
CA ASP A 486 -11.95 31.57 -10.21
C ASP A 486 -11.71 30.55 -11.36
N ALA A 487 -11.05 31.02 -12.42
CA ALA A 487 -10.79 30.19 -13.60
C ALA A 487 -9.91 28.97 -13.29
N ASP A 488 -8.93 29.11 -12.40
CA ASP A 488 -8.01 28.05 -12.01
C ASP A 488 -8.76 26.97 -11.20
N ALA A 489 -9.64 27.38 -10.28
CA ALA A 489 -10.51 26.46 -9.53
C ALA A 489 -11.46 25.67 -10.44
N ARG A 490 -11.96 26.30 -11.51
CA ARG A 490 -12.85 25.66 -12.50
C ARG A 490 -12.11 24.75 -13.46
N GLU A 491 -10.92 25.12 -13.90
CA GLU A 491 -10.04 24.24 -14.70
C GLU A 491 -9.63 23.00 -13.90
N ALA A 492 -9.27 23.17 -12.62
CA ALA A 492 -8.98 22.06 -11.72
C ALA A 492 -10.19 21.12 -11.52
N ALA A 493 -11.38 21.67 -11.25
CA ALA A 493 -12.60 20.88 -11.13
C ALA A 493 -12.97 20.15 -12.43
N HIS A 494 -12.79 20.80 -13.59
CA HIS A 494 -13.00 20.17 -14.89
C HIS A 494 -12.01 19.03 -15.14
N ALA A 495 -10.72 19.26 -14.89
CA ALA A 495 -9.68 18.24 -15.05
C ALA A 495 -9.90 17.03 -14.14
N ALA A 496 -10.34 17.25 -12.89
CA ALA A 496 -10.59 16.16 -11.94
C ALA A 496 -11.89 15.39 -12.19
N LEU A 497 -12.88 15.96 -12.90
CA LEU A 497 -14.17 15.32 -13.20
C LEU A 497 -14.29 14.78 -14.63
N PHE A 498 -13.53 15.32 -15.58
CA PHE A 498 -13.60 14.99 -17.02
C PHE A 498 -12.24 14.71 -17.66
N GLY A 499 -11.15 14.66 -16.88
CA GLY A 499 -9.84 14.25 -17.37
C GLY A 499 -9.82 12.81 -17.86
N GLU A 500 -8.88 12.50 -18.76
CA GLU A 500 -8.68 11.14 -19.24
C GLU A 500 -8.34 10.20 -18.06
N PRO A 501 -9.08 9.09 -17.87
CA PRO A 501 -8.84 8.17 -16.77
C PRO A 501 -7.42 7.56 -16.85
N SER A 502 -6.79 7.24 -15.71
CA SER A 502 -5.45 6.64 -15.76
C SER A 502 -5.46 5.30 -16.52
N GLU A 503 -4.43 5.01 -17.32
CA GLU A 503 -4.31 3.73 -18.07
C GLU A 503 -4.22 2.48 -17.18
N SER A 504 -4.25 2.65 -15.85
CA SER A 504 -4.05 1.61 -14.83
C SER A 504 -5.27 1.38 -13.91
N LEU A 505 -6.44 1.93 -14.23
CA LEU A 505 -7.65 1.71 -13.44
C LEU A 505 -8.10 0.23 -13.47
N PRO A 506 -8.62 -0.31 -12.35
CA PRO A 506 -9.03 -1.71 -12.28
C PRO A 506 -10.37 -1.96 -13.01
N ASP A 507 -10.57 -3.16 -13.56
CA ASP A 507 -11.73 -3.54 -14.41
C ASP A 507 -13.12 -3.34 -13.74
N ASN A 508 -13.16 -3.20 -12.42
CA ASN A 508 -14.34 -3.00 -11.59
C ASN A 508 -14.64 -1.52 -11.28
N TYR A 509 -13.70 -0.59 -11.55
CA TYR A 509 -13.92 0.84 -11.43
C TYR A 509 -14.91 1.33 -12.48
N SER A 510 -15.85 2.18 -12.08
CA SER A 510 -16.68 2.92 -13.04
C SER A 510 -17.05 4.28 -12.49
N PHE A 511 -16.45 5.33 -13.04
CA PHE A 511 -16.84 6.71 -12.81
C PHE A 511 -17.45 7.31 -14.08
N THR A 512 -18.58 8.00 -13.94
CA THR A 512 -19.21 8.79 -15.01
C THR A 512 -20.05 9.87 -14.36
N ILE A 513 -19.88 11.11 -14.79
CA ILE A 513 -20.70 12.26 -14.38
C ILE A 513 -21.18 13.02 -15.61
N GLY A 514 -22.38 13.58 -15.53
CA GLY A 514 -22.95 14.42 -16.58
C GLY A 514 -24.11 15.29 -16.08
N THR A 515 -24.61 16.12 -16.99
CA THR A 515 -25.70 17.05 -16.73
C THR A 515 -26.64 17.16 -17.93
N SER A 516 -27.91 17.43 -17.68
CA SER A 516 -28.89 17.64 -18.73
C SER A 516 -29.84 18.79 -18.41
N ILE A 517 -30.15 19.56 -19.45
CA ILE A 517 -31.05 20.71 -19.42
C ILE A 517 -32.22 20.43 -20.33
N TRP A 518 -33.42 20.64 -19.79
CA TRP A 518 -34.69 20.37 -20.42
C TRP A 518 -35.46 21.68 -20.45
N ALA A 519 -35.74 22.18 -21.65
CA ALA A 519 -36.41 23.45 -21.86
C ALA A 519 -37.66 23.28 -22.71
N ASP A 520 -38.73 23.99 -22.36
CA ASP A 520 -39.96 24.00 -23.12
C ASP A 520 -39.78 24.82 -24.42
N PRO A 521 -39.81 24.20 -25.62
CA PRO A 521 -39.55 24.92 -26.87
C PRO A 521 -40.57 26.02 -27.18
N ASP A 522 -41.79 25.94 -26.64
CA ASP A 522 -42.84 26.95 -26.88
C ASP A 522 -42.71 28.16 -25.93
N ARG A 523 -41.92 28.04 -24.85
CA ARG A 523 -41.83 29.06 -23.78
C ARG A 523 -40.41 29.55 -23.48
N ALA A 524 -39.40 28.71 -23.68
CA ALA A 524 -37.99 28.98 -23.43
C ALA A 524 -37.10 28.20 -24.44
N PRO A 525 -37.24 28.42 -25.77
CA PRO A 525 -36.44 27.75 -26.78
C PRO A 525 -34.95 28.03 -26.59
N LEU A 526 -34.10 27.03 -26.77
CA LEU A 526 -32.68 27.14 -26.46
C LEU A 526 -31.91 27.88 -27.56
N HIS A 527 -30.94 28.71 -27.17
CA HIS A 527 -30.05 29.36 -28.11
C HIS A 527 -29.21 28.31 -28.86
N GLY A 528 -29.09 28.44 -30.18
CA GLY A 528 -28.56 27.37 -31.05
C GLY A 528 -27.11 26.95 -30.77
N SER A 529 -26.31 27.80 -30.10
CA SER A 529 -24.95 27.48 -29.66
C SER A 529 -24.85 26.85 -28.26
N TYR A 530 -25.92 26.89 -27.47
CA TYR A 530 -25.88 26.51 -26.06
C TYR A 530 -25.52 25.02 -25.87
N ALA A 531 -26.10 24.14 -26.70
CA ALA A 531 -25.85 22.70 -26.65
C ALA A 531 -24.37 22.32 -26.85
N GLU A 532 -23.65 23.07 -27.69
CA GLU A 532 -22.21 22.85 -27.93
C GLU A 532 -21.38 23.30 -26.72
N SER A 533 -21.79 24.39 -26.04
CA SER A 533 -21.04 24.96 -24.91
C SER A 533 -20.85 24.00 -23.73
N ILE A 534 -21.82 23.13 -23.45
CA ILE A 534 -21.79 22.17 -22.31
C ILE A 534 -21.27 20.78 -22.69
N SER A 535 -20.91 20.55 -23.95
CA SER A 535 -20.64 19.20 -24.48
C SER A 535 -19.36 18.55 -23.95
N ASP A 536 -18.41 19.37 -23.50
CA ASP A 536 -17.16 18.99 -22.83
C ASP A 536 -17.38 18.30 -21.48
N MET A 537 -18.48 18.63 -20.79
CA MET A 537 -18.84 18.11 -19.47
C MET A 537 -19.86 16.95 -19.52
N ASN A 538 -19.90 16.20 -20.62
CA ASN A 538 -20.98 15.25 -20.93
C ASN A 538 -22.39 15.91 -20.87
N GLY A 539 -22.48 17.22 -21.13
CA GLY A 539 -23.71 17.99 -21.03
C GLY A 539 -24.68 17.71 -22.17
N LYS A 540 -25.98 17.65 -21.86
CA LYS A 540 -27.04 17.38 -22.83
C LYS A 540 -28.17 18.41 -22.75
N ALA A 541 -28.27 19.26 -23.76
CA ALA A 541 -29.41 20.15 -23.97
C ALA A 541 -30.57 19.41 -24.68
N VAL A 542 -31.80 19.61 -24.21
CA VAL A 542 -33.01 19.00 -24.76
C VAL A 542 -34.16 19.99 -24.80
N GLU A 543 -34.72 20.19 -25.99
CA GLU A 543 -35.99 20.89 -26.17
C GLU A 543 -37.15 19.90 -26.05
N ALA A 544 -37.86 19.95 -24.92
CA ALA A 544 -39.11 19.25 -24.63
C ALA A 544 -39.71 19.87 -23.35
N ASN A 545 -41.02 20.14 -23.33
CA ASN A 545 -41.71 20.65 -22.13
C ASN A 545 -41.43 19.71 -20.93
N PRO A 546 -40.73 20.15 -19.87
CA PRO A 546 -40.27 19.27 -18.78
C PRO A 546 -41.41 18.58 -18.01
N ALA A 547 -42.62 19.13 -18.03
CA ALA A 547 -43.80 18.58 -17.36
C ALA A 547 -44.60 17.58 -18.23
N SER A 548 -44.17 17.32 -19.48
CA SER A 548 -44.84 16.37 -20.38
C SER A 548 -44.49 14.91 -20.06
N GLU A 549 -45.41 13.98 -20.35
CA GLU A 549 -45.15 12.53 -20.22
C GLU A 549 -43.95 12.07 -21.07
N GLU A 550 -43.75 12.69 -22.23
CA GLU A 550 -42.61 12.39 -23.10
C GLU A 550 -41.28 12.83 -22.47
N ALA A 551 -41.21 14.07 -21.95
CA ALA A 551 -40.03 14.55 -21.24
C ALA A 551 -39.77 13.72 -19.97
N HIS A 552 -40.81 13.38 -19.19
CA HIS A 552 -40.67 12.52 -18.01
C HIS A 552 -40.07 11.15 -18.35
N SER A 553 -40.54 10.51 -19.43
CA SER A 553 -39.97 9.24 -19.93
C SER A 553 -38.51 9.40 -20.37
N ARG A 554 -38.18 10.48 -21.09
CA ARG A 554 -36.81 10.75 -21.59
C ARG A 554 -35.84 11.11 -20.46
N MET A 555 -36.27 11.89 -19.47
CA MET A 555 -35.52 12.21 -18.24
C MET A 555 -35.28 10.96 -17.40
N SER A 556 -36.29 10.08 -17.28
CA SER A 556 -36.18 8.81 -16.55
C SER A 556 -35.17 7.85 -17.20
N SER A 557 -35.19 7.73 -18.53
CA SER A 557 -34.18 6.96 -19.27
C SER A 557 -32.77 7.52 -19.10
N TRP A 558 -32.62 8.85 -19.20
CA TRP A 558 -31.31 9.51 -19.00
C TRP A 558 -30.76 9.30 -17.59
N LEU A 559 -31.60 9.36 -16.55
CA LEU A 559 -31.21 8.99 -15.18
C LEU A 559 -30.78 7.53 -15.07
N ALA A 560 -31.53 6.59 -15.67
CA ALA A 560 -31.22 5.17 -15.60
C ALA A 560 -29.86 4.87 -16.27
N GLU A 561 -29.58 5.48 -17.42
CA GLU A 561 -28.30 5.38 -18.12
C GLU A 561 -27.14 5.93 -17.26
N ASN A 562 -27.25 7.17 -16.79
CA ASN A 562 -26.16 7.88 -16.09
C ASN A 562 -25.97 7.49 -14.62
N THR A 563 -26.87 6.67 -14.04
CA THR A 563 -26.76 6.15 -12.66
C THR A 563 -26.60 4.63 -12.60
N GLY A 564 -26.38 3.96 -13.74
CA GLY A 564 -26.28 2.49 -13.80
C GLY A 564 -27.55 1.77 -13.36
N GLY A 565 -28.72 2.39 -13.53
CA GLY A 565 -30.03 1.86 -13.16
C GLY A 565 -30.44 2.06 -11.70
N LYS A 566 -29.66 2.79 -10.89
CA LYS A 566 -30.01 3.05 -9.47
C LYS A 566 -31.16 4.06 -9.32
N PHE A 567 -31.30 5.01 -10.25
CA PHE A 567 -32.46 5.90 -10.38
C PHE A 567 -33.20 5.62 -11.71
N THR A 568 -34.44 5.15 -11.63
CA THR A 568 -35.22 4.68 -12.80
C THR A 568 -36.42 5.57 -13.14
N SER A 569 -36.71 6.60 -12.35
CA SER A 569 -37.76 7.59 -12.61
C SER A 569 -37.26 8.99 -12.29
N ALA A 570 -37.54 9.92 -13.19
CA ALA A 570 -37.44 11.35 -12.90
C ALA A 570 -38.55 11.78 -11.91
N PRO A 571 -38.35 12.89 -11.17
CA PRO A 571 -39.42 13.53 -10.41
C PRO A 571 -40.50 14.09 -11.35
N GLN A 572 -41.74 14.16 -10.87
CA GLN A 572 -42.81 14.89 -11.54
C GLN A 572 -42.57 16.40 -11.36
N LEU A 573 -42.67 17.15 -12.46
CA LEU A 573 -42.48 18.60 -12.52
C LEU A 573 -43.83 19.30 -12.66
N ASP A 574 -43.91 20.56 -12.25
CA ASP A 574 -45.16 21.33 -12.31
C ASP A 574 -45.43 21.75 -13.77
N ALA A 575 -46.71 21.84 -14.18
CA ALA A 575 -47.08 22.26 -15.53
C ALA A 575 -46.57 23.67 -15.91
N SER A 576 -46.26 24.51 -14.91
CA SER A 576 -45.61 25.81 -15.10
C SER A 576 -44.11 25.74 -15.41
N THR A 577 -43.40 24.64 -15.09
CA THR A 577 -41.95 24.50 -15.32
C THR A 577 -41.61 24.70 -16.80
N THR A 578 -40.78 25.70 -17.08
CA THR A 578 -40.22 26.06 -18.39
C THR A 578 -38.82 25.50 -18.59
N LEU A 579 -38.03 25.42 -17.51
CA LEU A 579 -36.64 24.98 -17.51
C LEU A 579 -36.36 24.04 -16.34
N ALA A 580 -35.74 22.90 -16.62
CA ALA A 580 -35.29 21.94 -15.61
C ALA A 580 -33.85 21.50 -15.86
N LEU A 581 -33.06 21.41 -14.79
CA LEU A 581 -31.66 20.98 -14.78
C LEU A 581 -31.52 19.73 -13.93
N MET A 582 -30.78 18.74 -14.44
CA MET A 582 -30.53 17.47 -13.77
C MET A 582 -29.06 17.08 -13.93
N SER A 583 -28.34 16.92 -12.82
CA SER A 583 -27.03 16.24 -12.83
C SER A 583 -27.16 14.83 -12.26
N ALA A 584 -26.39 13.91 -12.84
CA ALA A 584 -26.35 12.51 -12.44
C ALA A 584 -24.92 11.99 -12.51
N MET A 585 -24.61 11.06 -11.61
CA MET A 585 -23.29 10.45 -11.51
C MET A 585 -23.44 8.97 -11.17
N ARG A 586 -22.52 8.18 -11.71
CA ARG A 586 -22.26 6.80 -11.34
C ARG A 586 -20.83 6.72 -10.83
N PHE A 587 -20.65 6.16 -9.65
CA PHE A 587 -19.36 5.79 -9.09
C PHE A 587 -19.40 4.32 -8.67
N LYS A 588 -18.28 3.61 -8.85
CA LYS A 588 -18.07 2.25 -8.38
C LYS A 588 -16.57 2.00 -8.22
N ASP A 589 -16.16 1.41 -7.11
CA ASP A 589 -14.80 0.96 -6.84
C ASP A 589 -14.80 -0.06 -5.68
N THR A 590 -13.66 -0.69 -5.37
CA THR A 590 -13.48 -1.63 -4.26
C THR A 590 -12.40 -1.19 -3.29
N TRP A 591 -12.54 -1.49 -1.99
CA TRP A 591 -11.51 -1.16 -0.99
C TRP A 591 -10.20 -1.91 -1.25
N ILE A 592 -9.05 -1.26 -0.98
CA ILE A 592 -7.74 -1.95 -0.94
C ILE A 592 -7.72 -2.95 0.23
N ASN A 593 -8.12 -2.46 1.42
CA ASN A 593 -8.31 -3.25 2.63
C ASN A 593 -9.81 -3.36 2.88
N ARG A 594 -10.37 -4.57 2.82
CA ARG A 594 -11.81 -4.78 2.96
C ARG A 594 -12.28 -4.50 4.39
N LEU A 595 -13.57 -4.24 4.54
CA LEU A 595 -14.23 -4.07 5.83
C LEU A 595 -15.03 -5.35 6.20
N ASP A 596 -14.47 -6.53 5.89
CA ASP A 596 -15.05 -7.86 6.15
C ASP A 596 -14.36 -8.66 7.28
N ASP A 597 -13.51 -8.01 8.10
CA ASP A 597 -12.85 -8.61 9.27
C ASP A 597 -13.83 -8.79 10.47
N GLU A 598 -14.70 -7.80 10.70
CA GLU A 598 -15.75 -7.83 11.76
C GLU A 598 -17.10 -7.33 11.22
N GLU A 599 -18.03 -8.24 10.90
CA GLU A 599 -19.45 -7.90 10.65
C GLU A 599 -20.25 -8.12 11.95
N THR A 600 -20.70 -7.03 12.60
CA THR A 600 -21.39 -7.12 13.90
C THR A 600 -22.49 -6.09 14.08
N ASP A 601 -23.63 -6.54 14.60
CA ASP A 601 -24.70 -5.67 15.08
C ASP A 601 -24.27 -4.92 16.35
N MET A 602 -24.18 -3.59 16.27
CA MET A 602 -23.71 -2.73 17.36
C MET A 602 -24.74 -1.64 17.68
N LEU A 603 -24.78 -1.20 18.94
CA LEU A 603 -25.56 -0.04 19.34
C LEU A 603 -24.91 1.25 18.80
N PHE A 604 -25.68 2.02 18.04
CA PHE A 604 -25.29 3.33 17.53
C PHE A 604 -25.93 4.42 18.40
N HIS A 605 -25.14 5.35 18.93
CA HIS A 605 -25.56 6.40 19.85
C HIS A 605 -26.06 7.64 19.10
N ALA A 606 -27.22 7.53 18.45
CA ALA A 606 -27.90 8.65 17.81
C ALA A 606 -28.35 9.72 18.82
N ALA A 607 -28.64 10.94 18.34
CA ALA A 607 -29.01 12.05 19.22
C ALA A 607 -30.34 11.84 19.98
N SER A 608 -31.30 11.13 19.36
CA SER A 608 -32.63 10.90 19.94
C SER A 608 -32.89 9.45 20.38
N SER A 609 -32.04 8.52 19.92
CA SER A 609 -32.30 7.08 19.95
C SER A 609 -31.00 6.28 20.12
N THR A 610 -31.10 4.95 20.25
CA THR A 610 -29.91 4.07 20.21
C THR A 610 -30.25 2.81 19.43
N PRO A 611 -30.38 2.91 18.09
CA PRO A 611 -30.66 1.76 17.24
C PRO A 611 -29.50 0.76 17.24
N THR A 612 -29.82 -0.49 16.92
CA THR A 612 -28.82 -1.48 16.51
C THR A 612 -28.57 -1.32 15.02
N VAL A 613 -27.31 -1.20 14.61
CA VAL A 613 -26.88 -1.09 13.21
C VAL A 613 -25.82 -2.13 12.91
N THR A 614 -25.81 -2.66 11.69
CA THR A 614 -24.78 -3.59 11.24
C THR A 614 -23.50 -2.80 10.92
N MET A 615 -22.44 -3.09 11.66
CA MET A 615 -21.11 -2.52 11.46
C MET A 615 -20.30 -3.43 10.54
N MET A 616 -19.60 -2.81 9.60
CA MET A 616 -18.51 -3.41 8.85
C MET A 616 -17.16 -2.98 9.47
N GLY A 617 -16.19 -3.87 9.46
CA GLY A 617 -14.94 -3.70 10.20
C GLY A 617 -13.75 -4.22 9.42
N GLY A 618 -12.65 -3.46 9.39
CA GLY A 618 -11.43 -3.84 8.70
C GLY A 618 -10.19 -3.23 9.33
N PHE A 619 -9.04 -3.79 8.97
CA PHE A 619 -7.77 -3.42 9.57
C PHE A 619 -6.69 -3.05 8.53
N SER A 620 -5.97 -1.96 8.78
CA SER A 620 -4.90 -1.49 7.89
C SER A 620 -3.78 -0.77 8.66
N PHE A 621 -2.56 -0.87 8.13
CA PHE A 621 -1.36 -0.18 8.62
C PHE A 621 -1.01 1.08 7.80
N TYR A 622 -1.69 1.32 6.68
CA TYR A 622 -1.27 2.30 5.67
C TYR A 622 -2.23 3.48 5.48
N GLU A 623 -3.30 3.53 6.26
CA GLU A 623 -4.23 4.65 6.20
C GLU A 623 -3.71 5.86 6.96
N ASP A 624 -4.19 7.03 6.53
CA ASP A 624 -3.96 8.30 7.18
C ASP A 624 -4.98 8.52 8.30
N LEU A 625 -4.51 8.93 9.47
CA LEU A 625 -5.33 9.27 10.64
C LEU A 625 -4.99 10.67 11.13
N ILE A 626 -5.99 11.47 11.50
CA ILE A 626 -5.83 12.70 12.28
C ILE A 626 -6.58 12.52 13.60
N ARG A 627 -5.90 12.76 14.73
CA ARG A 627 -6.50 12.88 16.05
C ARG A 627 -6.03 14.17 16.71
N GLU A 628 -6.94 15.12 16.90
CA GLU A 628 -6.64 16.40 17.52
C GLU A 628 -7.84 16.93 18.33
N ALA A 629 -7.63 17.98 19.12
CA ALA A 629 -8.73 18.62 19.83
C ALA A 629 -9.73 19.22 18.82
N GLY A 630 -10.94 18.68 18.80
CA GLY A 630 -11.98 18.99 17.82
C GLY A 630 -12.53 17.75 17.10
N GLY A 631 -11.75 16.67 16.98
CA GLY A 631 -12.24 15.40 16.43
C GLY A 631 -11.17 14.46 15.90
N THR A 632 -11.65 13.37 15.29
CA THR A 632 -10.84 12.31 14.68
C THR A 632 -11.28 12.10 13.24
N ALA A 633 -10.33 12.00 12.30
CA ALA A 633 -10.58 11.67 10.90
C ALA A 633 -9.68 10.53 10.42
N VAL A 634 -10.18 9.65 9.55
CA VAL A 634 -9.43 8.52 8.99
C VAL A 634 -9.76 8.32 7.53
N THR A 635 -8.73 8.11 6.72
CA THR A 635 -8.85 7.73 5.30
C THR A 635 -9.04 6.21 5.17
N TRP A 636 -9.70 5.76 4.11
CA TRP A 636 -9.75 4.35 3.71
C TRP A 636 -9.69 4.26 2.18
N HIS A 637 -8.57 3.74 1.67
CA HIS A 637 -8.25 3.78 0.23
C HIS A 637 -8.95 2.67 -0.60
N MET A 638 -9.23 2.97 -1.87
CA MET A 638 -9.83 2.09 -2.87
C MET A 638 -8.87 1.73 -4.00
N GLU A 639 -9.15 0.67 -4.77
CA GLU A 639 -8.24 0.09 -5.77
C GLU A 639 -7.91 1.03 -6.93
N SER A 640 -8.80 1.96 -7.30
CA SER A 640 -8.51 2.97 -8.34
C SER A 640 -7.51 4.06 -7.92
N GLY A 641 -7.31 4.25 -6.61
CA GLY A 641 -6.70 5.46 -6.04
C GLY A 641 -7.73 6.42 -5.40
N ALA A 642 -9.03 6.21 -5.65
CA ALA A 642 -10.09 6.85 -4.89
C ALA A 642 -9.98 6.58 -3.38
N GLN A 643 -10.56 7.45 -2.56
CA GLN A 643 -10.48 7.37 -1.10
C GLN A 643 -11.78 7.81 -0.43
N ALA A 644 -12.20 7.09 0.62
CA ALA A 644 -13.22 7.55 1.55
C ALA A 644 -12.53 8.15 2.78
N VAL A 645 -13.08 9.22 3.35
CA VAL A 645 -12.62 9.80 4.61
C VAL A 645 -13.80 9.86 5.57
N PHE A 646 -13.65 9.28 6.76
CA PHE A 646 -14.63 9.30 7.83
C PHE A 646 -14.13 10.20 8.96
N ALA A 647 -14.94 11.14 9.45
CA ALA A 647 -14.57 12.02 10.55
C ALA A 647 -15.68 12.18 11.58
N MET A 648 -15.33 12.06 12.87
CA MET A 648 -16.24 12.18 14.00
C MET A 648 -15.76 13.24 14.99
N PRO A 649 -16.69 13.99 15.64
CA PRO A 649 -16.32 14.92 16.70
C PRO A 649 -15.79 14.19 17.94
N ASP A 650 -15.11 14.96 18.80
CA ASP A 650 -14.85 14.57 20.19
C ASP A 650 -16.17 14.34 20.95
N GLU A 651 -16.14 13.49 21.99
CA GLU A 651 -17.35 13.06 22.73
C GLU A 651 -18.17 14.20 23.35
N THR A 652 -17.59 15.38 23.50
CA THR A 652 -18.24 16.56 24.09
C THR A 652 -18.89 17.51 23.08
N ALA A 653 -18.66 17.34 21.78
CA ALA A 653 -19.16 18.23 20.74
C ALA A 653 -20.31 17.58 19.95
N SER A 654 -21.34 18.35 19.62
CA SER A 654 -22.42 17.89 18.75
C SER A 654 -21.98 17.80 17.29
N ILE A 655 -22.66 16.99 16.49
CA ILE A 655 -22.40 16.86 15.05
C ILE A 655 -22.75 18.17 14.32
N GLU A 656 -23.74 18.91 14.82
CA GLU A 656 -24.14 20.24 14.37
C GLU A 656 -23.04 21.29 14.61
N GLU A 657 -22.41 21.29 15.79
CA GLU A 657 -21.28 22.19 16.09
C GLU A 657 -20.03 21.81 15.30
N PHE A 658 -19.77 20.52 15.11
CA PHE A 658 -18.62 20.01 14.35
C PHE A 658 -18.67 20.43 12.88
N ILE A 659 -19.85 20.36 12.27
CA ILE A 659 -20.06 20.85 10.90
C ILE A 659 -20.11 22.39 10.88
N GLY A 660 -20.92 23.02 11.73
CA GLY A 660 -21.17 24.47 11.72
C GLY A 660 -19.97 25.35 12.11
N SER A 661 -18.93 24.76 12.70
CA SER A 661 -17.63 25.43 12.95
C SER A 661 -16.64 25.31 11.78
N GLY A 662 -16.93 24.47 10.78
CA GLY A 662 -16.02 24.12 9.69
C GLY A 662 -14.99 23.04 10.05
N SER A 663 -14.90 22.61 11.31
CA SER A 663 -13.94 21.59 11.78
C SER A 663 -14.08 20.26 11.05
N ALA A 664 -15.33 19.83 10.79
CA ALA A 664 -15.65 18.60 10.07
C ALA A 664 -14.99 18.53 8.68
N TRP A 665 -15.16 19.58 7.87
CA TRP A 665 -14.58 19.62 6.53
C TRP A 665 -13.07 19.85 6.57
N SER A 666 -12.57 20.70 7.49
CA SER A 666 -11.13 20.93 7.65
C SER A 666 -10.35 19.66 8.00
N LEU A 667 -10.91 18.78 8.83
CA LEU A 667 -10.32 17.47 9.12
C LEU A 667 -10.39 16.53 7.92
N ILE A 668 -11.51 16.50 7.20
CA ILE A 668 -11.67 15.69 5.98
C ILE A 668 -10.64 16.10 4.91
N SER A 669 -10.54 17.38 4.57
CA SER A 669 -9.64 17.89 3.53
C SER A 669 -8.18 17.74 3.92
N ARG A 670 -7.82 17.93 5.20
CA ARG A 670 -6.46 17.64 5.69
C ARG A 670 -6.11 16.15 5.68
N CYS A 671 -7.04 15.26 5.97
CA CYS A 671 -6.80 13.82 5.95
C CYS A 671 -6.58 13.32 4.52
N ARG A 672 -7.44 13.77 3.58
CA ARG A 672 -7.26 13.58 2.12
C ARG A 672 -5.90 14.10 1.64
N ASP A 673 -5.57 15.34 1.98
CA ASP A 673 -4.33 16.01 1.57
C ASP A 673 -3.07 15.50 2.32
N ARG A 674 -3.22 14.55 3.25
CA ARG A 674 -2.15 13.99 4.11
C ARG A 674 -1.42 15.05 4.95
N LYS A 675 -2.15 16.07 5.40
CA LYS A 675 -1.64 17.26 6.15
C LYS A 675 -1.82 17.11 7.66
N GLY A 676 -0.74 16.71 8.33
CA GLY A 676 -0.72 16.51 9.78
C GLY A 676 -1.37 15.19 10.21
N VAL A 677 -1.17 14.16 9.39
CA VAL A 677 -1.64 12.79 9.62
C VAL A 677 -0.59 11.98 10.38
N GLU A 678 -1.06 10.96 11.10
CA GLU A 678 -0.27 9.97 11.82
C GLU A 678 -0.57 8.55 11.31
N HIS A 679 0.38 7.64 11.50
CA HIS A 679 0.24 6.21 11.16
C HIS A 679 0.56 5.38 12.41
N PRO A 680 -0.46 4.89 13.16
CA PRO A 680 -0.23 4.16 14.40
C PRO A 680 0.52 2.83 14.21
N GLU A 681 1.51 2.54 15.05
CA GLU A 681 2.32 1.32 14.97
C GLU A 681 1.52 0.02 15.14
N GLY A 682 0.43 0.07 15.91
CA GLY A 682 -0.53 -1.03 16.06
C GLY A 682 -1.46 -1.21 14.86
N GLY A 683 -1.38 -0.34 13.86
CA GLY A 683 -2.37 -0.20 12.79
C GLY A 683 -3.67 0.44 13.28
N ILE A 684 -4.60 0.61 12.34
CA ILE A 684 -5.93 1.17 12.57
C ILE A 684 -6.96 0.08 12.34
N GLY A 685 -7.72 -0.23 13.39
CA GLY A 685 -8.92 -1.06 13.28
C GLY A 685 -10.12 -0.15 13.09
N LEU A 686 -10.61 -0.01 11.87
CA LEU A 686 -11.80 0.76 11.55
C LEU A 686 -13.05 -0.11 11.72
N VAL A 687 -14.04 0.40 12.47
CA VAL A 687 -15.38 -0.18 12.56
C VAL A 687 -16.40 0.92 12.31
N VAL A 688 -17.20 0.76 11.25
CA VAL A 688 -18.11 1.79 10.71
C VAL A 688 -19.41 1.13 10.24
N PRO A 689 -20.58 1.79 10.34
CA PRO A 689 -21.83 1.23 9.82
C PRO A 689 -21.75 0.94 8.33
N GLU A 690 -22.40 -0.12 7.86
CA GLU A 690 -22.75 -0.20 6.44
C GLU A 690 -23.65 0.99 6.08
N LEU A 691 -23.35 1.67 4.98
CA LEU A 691 -24.11 2.83 4.52
C LEU A 691 -24.87 2.46 3.25
N ASP A 692 -26.20 2.52 3.29
CA ASP A 692 -27.07 2.59 2.10
C ASP A 692 -27.90 3.88 2.21
N LEU A 693 -27.26 5.00 1.87
CA LEU A 693 -27.81 6.33 2.05
C LEU A 693 -28.42 6.83 0.75
N LYS A 694 -29.67 7.30 0.83
CA LYS A 694 -30.42 7.82 -0.31
C LYS A 694 -31.11 9.13 0.04
N THR A 695 -30.66 10.20 -0.61
CA THR A 695 -31.35 11.50 -0.61
C THR A 695 -32.11 11.62 -1.91
N GLU A 696 -33.44 11.63 -1.86
CA GLU A 696 -34.29 11.87 -3.03
C GLU A 696 -34.87 13.28 -3.01
N GLY A 697 -34.81 13.97 -4.15
CA GLY A 697 -35.60 15.19 -4.35
C GLY A 697 -35.12 16.41 -3.55
N MET A 698 -33.84 16.48 -3.15
CA MET A 698 -33.26 17.63 -2.46
C MET A 698 -33.38 18.87 -3.34
N SER A 699 -34.17 19.85 -2.91
CA SER A 699 -34.24 21.17 -3.56
C SER A 699 -32.93 21.91 -3.31
N LEU A 700 -32.17 22.11 -4.37
CA LEU A 700 -30.97 22.93 -4.34
C LEU A 700 -31.29 24.43 -4.30
N ASP A 701 -32.54 24.82 -4.57
CA ASP A 701 -32.97 26.22 -4.61
C ASP A 701 -32.63 26.96 -3.30
N SER A 702 -32.89 26.34 -2.14
CA SER A 702 -32.57 26.94 -0.83
C SER A 702 -31.07 26.88 -0.48
N THR A 703 -30.34 25.93 -1.08
CA THR A 703 -28.91 25.72 -0.92
C THR A 703 -28.14 26.78 -1.70
N MET A 704 -28.41 26.88 -2.99
CA MET A 704 -27.84 27.87 -3.91
C MET A 704 -28.13 29.31 -3.44
N LYS A 705 -29.35 29.61 -2.98
CA LYS A 705 -29.72 30.93 -2.40
C LYS A 705 -28.97 31.27 -1.10
N ALA A 706 -28.57 30.26 -0.33
CA ALA A 706 -27.74 30.43 0.87
C ALA A 706 -26.26 30.64 0.50
N MET A 707 -25.78 29.98 -0.56
CA MET A 707 -24.42 30.13 -1.11
C MET A 707 -24.20 31.44 -1.89
N GLY A 708 -25.27 32.13 -2.30
CA GLY A 708 -25.21 33.45 -2.93
C GLY A 708 -26.02 33.57 -4.23
N VAL A 709 -26.30 32.44 -4.89
CA VAL A 709 -27.01 32.36 -6.17
C VAL A 709 -28.52 32.55 -5.96
N ARG A 710 -29.00 33.77 -6.19
CA ARG A 710 -30.38 34.19 -5.90
C ARG A 710 -31.12 34.65 -7.14
N ARG A 711 -30.49 35.46 -8.00
CA ARG A 711 -31.13 36.03 -9.19
C ARG A 711 -31.55 34.98 -10.20
N LEU A 712 -30.82 33.87 -10.27
CA LEU A 712 -31.15 32.72 -11.09
C LEU A 712 -32.58 32.16 -10.85
N PHE A 713 -33.12 32.36 -9.64
CA PHE A 713 -34.46 31.91 -9.23
C PHE A 713 -35.46 33.08 -9.11
N SER A 714 -35.28 34.11 -9.93
CA SER A 714 -36.11 35.32 -9.94
C SER A 714 -36.38 35.78 -11.38
N PRO A 715 -37.46 36.53 -11.64
CA PRO A 715 -37.72 37.11 -12.96
C PRO A 715 -36.61 38.02 -13.49
N GLU A 716 -35.72 38.49 -12.62
CA GLU A 716 -34.53 39.28 -12.96
C GLU A 716 -33.31 38.41 -13.39
N ALA A 717 -33.47 37.10 -13.61
CA ALA A 717 -32.42 36.22 -14.12
C ALA A 717 -31.96 36.64 -15.53
N GLN A 718 -30.64 36.67 -15.76
CA GLN A 718 -30.05 36.97 -17.06
C GLN A 718 -29.52 35.67 -17.68
N LEU A 719 -30.36 35.00 -18.46
CA LEU A 719 -30.08 33.72 -19.12
C LEU A 719 -30.01 33.86 -20.66
N GLY A 720 -29.61 35.03 -21.17
CA GLY A 720 -29.62 35.36 -22.61
C GLY A 720 -28.81 34.39 -23.49
N SER A 721 -27.71 33.87 -22.96
CA SER A 721 -26.86 32.88 -23.64
C SER A 721 -27.44 31.45 -23.62
N LEU A 722 -28.42 31.18 -22.75
CA LEU A 722 -29.23 29.96 -22.74
C LEU A 722 -30.46 30.07 -23.64
N THR A 723 -31.20 31.18 -23.58
CA THR A 723 -32.44 31.43 -24.32
C THR A 723 -32.74 32.93 -24.43
N GLU A 724 -33.37 33.35 -25.54
CA GLU A 724 -33.86 34.73 -25.71
C GLU A 724 -35.17 35.01 -24.92
N ALA A 725 -35.76 33.99 -24.28
CA ALA A 725 -36.98 34.15 -23.50
C ALA A 725 -36.68 34.68 -22.08
N ASP A 726 -37.53 35.58 -21.58
CA ASP A 726 -37.54 36.00 -20.18
C ASP A 726 -37.93 34.81 -19.28
N THR A 727 -36.93 34.07 -18.78
CA THR A 727 -37.12 32.89 -17.92
C THR A 727 -36.14 32.86 -16.75
N MET A 728 -36.43 32.01 -15.77
CA MET A 728 -35.63 31.75 -14.59
C MET A 728 -35.50 30.24 -14.36
N LEU A 729 -34.59 29.80 -13.49
CA LEU A 729 -34.53 28.41 -13.08
C LEU A 729 -35.70 28.10 -12.14
N ASP A 730 -36.74 27.45 -12.66
CA ASP A 730 -37.95 27.11 -11.90
C ASP A 730 -37.66 26.15 -10.74
N ARG A 731 -36.73 25.20 -10.92
CA ARG A 731 -36.34 24.23 -9.91
C ARG A 731 -35.00 23.56 -10.20
N ALA A 732 -34.15 23.44 -9.18
CA ALA A 732 -32.95 22.61 -9.16
C ALA A 732 -33.14 21.44 -8.19
N ILE A 733 -33.03 20.21 -8.69
CA ILE A 733 -33.21 18.99 -7.88
C ILE A 733 -31.93 18.16 -7.93
N GLN A 734 -31.44 17.78 -6.76
CA GLN A 734 -30.42 16.75 -6.61
C GLN A 734 -31.01 15.51 -5.94
N SER A 735 -30.74 14.36 -6.53
CA SER A 735 -30.87 13.07 -5.86
C SER A 735 -29.48 12.44 -5.79
N SER A 736 -29.18 11.76 -4.69
CA SER A 736 -27.88 11.12 -4.49
C SER A 736 -28.09 9.83 -3.72
N MET A 737 -27.43 8.77 -4.18
CA MET A 737 -27.42 7.46 -3.52
C MET A 737 -25.97 7.02 -3.39
N LEU A 738 -25.56 6.68 -2.18
CA LEU A 738 -24.25 6.13 -1.88
C LEU A 738 -24.43 4.83 -1.10
N LYS A 739 -23.82 3.77 -1.60
CA LYS A 739 -23.69 2.51 -0.90
C LYS A 739 -22.21 2.22 -0.61
N LEU A 740 -21.87 2.04 0.66
CA LEU A 740 -20.58 1.55 1.13
C LEU A 740 -20.82 0.24 1.89
N ASP A 741 -20.22 -0.84 1.40
CA ASP A 741 -20.33 -2.20 1.94
C ASP A 741 -18.92 -2.81 2.19
N PRO A 742 -18.81 -3.98 2.83
CA PRO A 742 -17.52 -4.60 3.18
C PRO A 742 -16.53 -4.80 2.03
N ASN A 743 -17.02 -4.81 0.78
CA ASN A 743 -16.23 -5.03 -0.42
C ASN A 743 -15.78 -3.71 -1.09
N GLY A 744 -16.40 -2.58 -0.72
CA GLY A 744 -16.29 -1.28 -1.38
C GLY A 744 -17.67 -0.75 -1.76
N ALA A 745 -17.82 -0.31 -3.01
CA ALA A 745 -19.11 -0.14 -3.65
C ALA A 745 -19.44 -1.39 -4.52
N GLU A 746 -19.96 -2.46 -3.89
CA GLU A 746 -20.49 -3.73 -4.48
C GLU A 746 -19.51 -4.56 -5.35
N GLY A 747 -18.62 -5.41 -4.82
CA GLY A 747 -18.94 -6.77 -4.31
C GLY A 747 -18.49 -7.91 -5.27
N ALA A 748 -18.10 -9.13 -4.86
CA ALA A 748 -17.89 -9.67 -3.50
C ALA A 748 -16.95 -10.93 -3.49
N ALA A 749 -16.37 -11.29 -2.33
CA ALA A 749 -15.47 -12.46 -2.08
C ALA A 749 -15.47 -12.85 -0.58
N PHE A 750 -14.82 -13.98 -0.18
CA PHE A 750 -14.76 -14.43 1.23
C PHE A 750 -13.34 -14.78 1.71
N THR A 751 -13.08 -14.59 3.01
CA THR A 751 -11.88 -15.05 3.73
C THR A 751 -12.27 -15.77 5.04
N LEU A 752 -11.43 -16.69 5.54
CA LEU A 752 -11.67 -17.46 6.76
C LEU A 752 -10.46 -17.36 7.71
N PHE A 753 -10.69 -16.91 8.94
CA PHE A 753 -9.68 -16.96 10.00
C PHE A 753 -9.63 -18.33 10.68
N ALA A 754 -8.43 -18.87 10.87
CA ALA A 754 -8.18 -20.10 11.61
C ALA A 754 -6.91 -19.98 12.46
N CYS A 755 -7.04 -19.43 13.68
CA CYS A 755 -5.96 -19.47 14.66
C CYS A 755 -5.69 -20.92 15.12
N ARG A 756 -4.42 -21.23 15.40
CA ARG A 756 -4.06 -22.41 16.21
C ARG A 756 -3.13 -22.03 17.35
N ALA A 757 -3.46 -22.53 18.54
CA ALA A 757 -2.84 -22.14 19.80
C ALA A 757 -1.35 -22.48 19.90
N GLY A 758 -0.57 -21.62 20.56
CA GLY A 758 0.84 -21.88 20.83
C GLY A 758 1.65 -20.80 21.58
N ALA A 759 1.15 -19.57 21.73
CA ALA A 759 1.91 -18.45 22.31
C ALA A 759 1.33 -17.92 23.64
N LEU A 760 2.21 -17.32 24.46
CA LEU A 760 1.89 -16.47 25.62
C LEU A 760 2.79 -15.22 25.61
N PRO A 761 2.34 -14.10 26.19
CA PRO A 761 2.34 -12.82 25.48
C PRO A 761 3.62 -12.00 25.63
N MET A 762 3.88 -11.16 24.63
CA MET A 762 4.14 -9.73 24.82
C MET A 762 3.04 -9.07 24.00
N ASP A 763 2.27 -8.18 24.61
CA ASP A 763 1.10 -7.63 23.93
C ASP A 763 1.57 -6.80 22.72
N PRO A 764 1.05 -7.05 21.50
CA PRO A 764 1.34 -6.19 20.35
C PRO A 764 0.88 -4.76 20.70
N PRO A 765 1.53 -3.71 20.14
CA PRO A 765 1.03 -2.35 20.30
C PRO A 765 -0.43 -2.34 19.87
N GLU A 766 -1.33 -1.99 20.79
CA GLU A 766 -2.77 -2.17 20.55
C GLU A 766 -3.19 -1.34 19.33
N PRO A 767 -3.97 -1.92 18.40
CA PRO A 767 -4.44 -1.19 17.24
C PRO A 767 -5.28 0.00 17.71
N VAL A 768 -5.13 1.14 17.03
CA VAL A 768 -6.02 2.28 17.27
C VAL A 768 -7.38 1.89 16.71
N ARG A 769 -8.26 1.42 17.60
CA ARG A 769 -9.61 0.99 17.23
C ARG A 769 -10.54 2.20 17.15
N LEU A 770 -10.86 2.59 15.91
CA LEU A 770 -11.78 3.68 15.60
C LEU A 770 -13.18 3.09 15.40
N VAL A 771 -14.11 3.48 16.26
CA VAL A 771 -15.47 2.94 16.26
C VAL A 771 -16.45 4.07 15.99
N PHE A 772 -17.03 4.09 14.79
CA PHE A 772 -17.99 5.08 14.35
C PHE A 772 -19.41 4.70 14.80
N ASN A 773 -19.59 4.47 16.11
CA ASN A 773 -20.88 4.15 16.73
C ASN A 773 -21.62 5.37 17.31
N ARG A 774 -21.32 6.57 16.81
CA ARG A 774 -21.97 7.85 17.13
C ARG A 774 -21.97 8.74 15.87
N PRO A 775 -22.79 9.81 15.80
CA PRO A 775 -22.87 10.67 14.62
C PRO A 775 -21.52 11.12 14.06
N PHE A 776 -21.36 10.98 12.75
CA PHE A 776 -20.12 11.27 12.03
C PHE A 776 -20.40 11.85 10.64
N VAL A 777 -19.41 12.52 10.05
CA VAL A 777 -19.40 12.92 8.64
C VAL A 777 -18.49 12.01 7.81
N PHE A 778 -18.76 11.95 6.52
CA PHE A 778 -17.90 11.26 5.56
C PHE A 778 -17.81 12.05 4.25
N ALA A 779 -16.74 11.79 3.50
CA ALA A 779 -16.58 12.21 2.12
C ALA A 779 -16.00 11.07 1.29
N LEU A 780 -16.36 11.03 0.00
CA LEU A 780 -15.79 10.11 -0.98
C LEU A 780 -15.18 10.92 -2.12
N PHE A 781 -13.92 10.63 -2.43
CA PHE A 781 -13.11 11.30 -3.45
C PHE A 781 -12.77 10.31 -4.58
N ASN A 782 -12.62 10.80 -5.80
CA ASN A 782 -12.08 9.99 -6.91
C ASN A 782 -10.55 9.90 -6.88
N ASP A 783 -9.97 9.25 -7.89
CA ASP A 783 -8.52 9.11 -8.10
C ASP A 783 -7.78 10.43 -8.41
N ALA A 784 -8.53 11.53 -8.56
CA ALA A 784 -8.04 12.90 -8.74
C ALA A 784 -8.42 13.85 -7.58
N ASP A 785 -8.73 13.29 -6.40
CA ASP A 785 -9.06 14.00 -5.15
C ASP A 785 -10.29 14.93 -5.19
N ALA A 786 -11.14 14.82 -6.22
CA ALA A 786 -12.40 15.56 -6.32
C ALA A 786 -13.49 14.96 -5.40
N PRO A 787 -14.14 15.73 -4.50
CA PRO A 787 -15.20 15.22 -3.65
C PRO A 787 -16.46 14.87 -4.46
N LEU A 788 -16.65 13.58 -4.67
CA LEU A 788 -17.80 13.00 -5.35
C LEU A 788 -19.03 13.00 -4.46
N PHE A 789 -18.86 12.66 -3.18
CA PHE A 789 -19.94 12.66 -2.18
C PHE A 789 -19.50 13.25 -0.86
N VAL A 790 -20.43 13.87 -0.15
CA VAL A 790 -20.31 14.25 1.26
C VAL A 790 -21.61 13.92 1.99
N GLY A 791 -21.51 13.62 3.28
CA GLY A 791 -22.71 13.36 4.08
C GLY A 791 -22.43 13.29 5.57
N ALA A 792 -23.51 13.17 6.33
CA ALA A 792 -23.48 12.81 7.73
C ALA A 792 -24.33 11.55 7.95
N TYR A 793 -23.87 10.68 8.84
CA TYR A 793 -24.64 9.54 9.34
C TYR A 793 -24.99 9.79 10.80
N THR A 794 -26.28 9.89 11.11
CA THR A 794 -26.77 10.17 12.47
C THR A 794 -27.54 8.98 13.08
N GLY A 795 -27.64 7.87 12.34
CA GLY A 795 -28.36 6.65 12.75
C GLY A 795 -29.86 6.69 12.48
N GLU A 796 -30.36 7.76 11.87
CA GLU A 796 -31.78 8.03 11.55
C GLU A 796 -31.99 8.44 10.09
#